data_AF-A0A1W9Q5L0-F1
#
_entry.id   AF-A0A1W9Q5L0-F1
#
_cell.length_a   1.000
_cell.length_b   1.000
_cell.length_c   1.000
_cell.angle_alpha   90.00
_cell.angle_beta   90.00
_cell.angle_gamma   90.00
#
_symmetry.space_group_name_H-M   'P 1'
#
loop_
_entity.id
_entity.type
_entity.pdbx_description
1 polymer ?
#
loop_
_entity_poly.entity_id
_entity_poly.type
_entity_poly.pdbx_seq_one_letter_code
_entity_poly.pdbx_strand_id
1 'polypeptide(L)'
;MNKCIACGTCAEKCPKKVDDLYNERLMKRKAIYVPYSQTVPLKYAIDADNCIYFQKGKCRACEKFCPAGAVNFDDKETEVALKVGSLILAPGFKSFDPSRYDTYAYTTLPNVVTSLEFERILSATGPFMGHLSRPSDKAEPAKIAWFQCVGSRDVNRCDNGYCSSVCCMYAIKQTVIAREHSKVPLDCAVFFMDMRTHGKDFDRYYEHAEKDGVRFIRSRAHTVEPMPEGDDLLVTYADETGHLQKEVFNMVVLSTGLEVDEAVVSLSERLGIDLDEYHFTLTDSFHPVATSVPGIYACGAFTGPKDIPQSVMEASAAACAATESLAPARNTCTKELIIPPERDVRREPPRIGVFVCNCGINIGGVVRVPEVAEFARGLPHVVYVEENLFTCSQDTQDKMTEVIKEQGLNRVVVAACTPRTHEELFQETLINAGLNKYLFEMANIRNHDSWVHGDDPDAATEKAKDLVRMAVAKTALLSPLQQTDLPISQSALVVGGGIAGMTASLALARQGYPVHLVERSETLGGNARMLNQAHKGEPVADLIQKLTEEIRSEKRITLHENSVITHVDGFIGNFKTEIATGSSREIIDHGVAILATGAAEYKPKEYLYGEHEAVVTHLEMDGLLRNNDARVDKARQVVFIQCVGSRDDEHPYCSKVCCTHTVESALELKKRNPDINIVVLYRDMRTYGKREDLYRAARAAGVIFVRYSRDEKPVVTADGGRVDVRFRDPILDRTLTVQADLLCLATAIVSHKDETLAQFFKVPMDGDGWFLEAHQKLRPVDFANDGVFLCGMAHYPKPIDESIAQAQAAASRALTVLAMDTIKVGGIVSVIDPDLCSGCLACIQVCPFNAISFNEEKKVAEVNEALCKGCGACAATCPSEAPVLMGFNNTEIYAQIRGALAA
;
A
#
# COMPACT_ATOMS: atom_id res chain seq x y z
N MET A 1 -13.68 -28.92 -11.56
CA MET A 1 -13.57 -27.75 -10.64
C MET A 1 -14.73 -27.64 -9.64
N ASN A 2 -15.99 -27.54 -10.09
CA ASN A 2 -17.16 -27.23 -9.23
C ASN A 2 -17.46 -28.23 -8.09
N LYS A 3 -17.04 -29.50 -8.23
CA LYS A 3 -17.23 -30.53 -7.18
C LYS A 3 -16.18 -30.48 -6.07
N CYS A 4 -15.08 -29.76 -6.26
CA CYS A 4 -13.99 -29.76 -5.28
C CYS A 4 -14.41 -28.91 -4.06
N ILE A 5 -14.56 -29.56 -2.92
CA ILE A 5 -14.89 -28.94 -1.61
C ILE A 5 -13.65 -28.61 -0.78
N ALA A 6 -12.45 -28.67 -1.38
CA ALA A 6 -11.16 -28.35 -0.76
C ALA A 6 -10.84 -29.04 0.60
N CYS A 7 -11.42 -30.20 0.88
CA CYS A 7 -11.26 -30.88 2.17
C CYS A 7 -9.88 -31.51 2.44
N GLY A 8 -9.01 -31.62 1.43
CA GLY A 8 -7.64 -32.14 1.57
C GLY A 8 -7.46 -33.65 1.71
N THR A 9 -8.53 -34.42 1.88
CA THR A 9 -8.46 -35.89 2.01
C THR A 9 -7.70 -36.55 0.87
N CYS A 10 -7.85 -36.07 -0.37
CA CYS A 10 -7.15 -36.60 -1.53
C CYS A 10 -5.61 -36.36 -1.48
N ALA A 11 -5.15 -35.25 -0.89
CA ALA A 11 -3.74 -34.94 -0.71
C ALA A 11 -3.10 -35.78 0.40
N GLU A 12 -3.80 -36.01 1.52
CA GLU A 12 -3.34 -36.91 2.59
C GLU A 12 -3.01 -38.31 2.06
N LYS A 13 -3.84 -38.83 1.14
CA LYS A 13 -3.69 -40.16 0.56
C LYS A 13 -2.71 -40.22 -0.61
N CYS A 14 -2.19 -39.09 -1.08
CA CYS A 14 -1.18 -39.07 -2.14
C CYS A 14 0.17 -39.58 -1.60
N PRO A 15 0.76 -40.64 -2.17
CA PRO A 15 2.03 -41.18 -1.69
C PRO A 15 3.25 -40.37 -2.17
N LYS A 16 3.13 -39.64 -3.29
CA LYS A 16 4.23 -38.84 -3.84
C LYS A 16 4.44 -37.58 -3.00
N LYS A 17 5.70 -37.39 -2.57
CA LYS A 17 6.21 -36.13 -2.01
C LYS A 17 6.92 -35.34 -3.13
N VAL A 18 6.70 -34.03 -3.16
CA VAL A 18 7.23 -33.08 -4.14
C VAL A 18 7.75 -31.87 -3.40
N ASP A 19 8.78 -31.20 -3.93
CA ASP A 19 9.22 -29.92 -3.39
C ASP A 19 8.09 -28.88 -3.41
N ASP A 20 7.93 -28.19 -2.27
CA ASP A 20 6.96 -27.13 -2.15
C ASP A 20 7.58 -25.81 -2.61
N LEU A 21 7.26 -25.41 -3.85
CA LEU A 21 7.77 -24.18 -4.44
C LEU A 21 7.26 -22.92 -3.72
N TYR A 22 6.06 -22.94 -3.15
CA TYR A 22 5.53 -21.80 -2.40
C TYR A 22 6.27 -21.58 -1.07
N ASN A 23 6.78 -22.66 -0.49
CA ASN A 23 7.59 -22.64 0.72
C ASN A 23 9.10 -22.69 0.41
N GLU A 24 9.51 -22.22 -0.77
CA GLU A 24 10.92 -22.14 -1.17
C GLU A 24 11.70 -23.44 -0.97
N ARG A 25 11.06 -24.59 -1.21
CA ARG A 25 11.64 -25.94 -1.06
C ARG A 25 12.10 -26.29 0.37
N LEU A 26 11.75 -25.49 1.37
CA LEU A 26 12.04 -25.74 2.80
C LEU A 26 11.20 -26.90 3.37
N MET A 27 10.13 -27.29 2.68
CA MET A 27 9.31 -28.45 3.00
C MET A 27 8.83 -29.17 1.74
N LYS A 28 8.23 -30.35 1.95
CA LYS A 28 7.63 -31.15 0.87
C LYS A 28 6.11 -31.04 0.88
N ARG A 29 5.51 -30.84 -0.28
CA ARG A 29 4.08 -31.00 -0.55
C ARG A 29 3.77 -32.36 -1.19
N LYS A 30 2.53 -32.55 -1.62
CA LYS A 30 2.04 -33.72 -2.36
C LYS A 30 1.86 -33.39 -3.84
N ALA A 31 1.73 -34.41 -4.69
CA ALA A 31 1.47 -34.20 -6.13
C ALA A 31 0.07 -33.61 -6.40
N ILE A 32 -0.94 -33.98 -5.61
CA ILE A 32 -2.21 -33.24 -5.54
C ILE A 32 -2.12 -32.25 -4.38
N TYR A 33 -2.33 -30.97 -4.64
CA TYR A 33 -1.98 -29.90 -3.71
C TYR A 33 -2.87 -28.67 -3.87
N VAL A 34 -2.86 -27.81 -2.85
CA VAL A 34 -3.23 -26.40 -2.95
C VAL A 34 -1.94 -25.59 -2.88
N PRO A 35 -1.76 -24.52 -3.68
CA PRO A 35 -0.53 -23.72 -3.63
C PRO A 35 -0.23 -23.14 -2.24
N TYR A 36 -1.27 -22.62 -1.56
CA TYR A 36 -1.19 -22.13 -0.18
C TYR A 36 -2.60 -22.11 0.46
N SER A 37 -2.67 -21.95 1.78
CA SER A 37 -3.90 -22.10 2.56
C SER A 37 -5.02 -21.09 2.26
N GLN A 38 -4.68 -19.91 1.74
CA GLN A 38 -5.63 -18.84 1.39
C GLN A 38 -5.71 -18.64 -0.13
N THR A 39 -5.41 -19.67 -0.92
CA THR A 39 -5.48 -19.58 -2.38
C THR A 39 -6.91 -19.29 -2.84
N VAL A 40 -7.04 -18.44 -3.86
CA VAL A 40 -8.33 -18.07 -4.45
C VAL A 40 -8.28 -18.35 -5.95
N PRO A 41 -9.17 -19.22 -6.48
CA PRO A 41 -10.14 -20.03 -5.76
C PRO A 41 -9.48 -21.13 -4.91
N LEU A 42 -10.04 -21.45 -3.74
CA LEU A 42 -9.53 -22.52 -2.86
C LEU A 42 -9.85 -23.89 -3.46
N LYS A 43 -9.02 -24.38 -4.38
CA LYS A 43 -9.24 -25.66 -5.09
C LYS A 43 -7.92 -26.42 -5.24
N TYR A 44 -8.00 -27.76 -5.17
CA TYR A 44 -6.84 -28.62 -5.37
C TYR A 44 -6.51 -28.77 -6.86
N ALA A 45 -5.21 -28.75 -7.17
CA ALA A 45 -4.64 -29.06 -8.47
C ALA A 45 -3.78 -30.32 -8.42
N ILE A 46 -3.58 -30.99 -9.56
CA ILE A 46 -2.67 -32.14 -9.69
C ILE A 46 -1.47 -31.71 -10.52
N ASP A 47 -0.29 -31.78 -9.92
CA ASP A 47 1.01 -31.63 -10.58
C ASP A 47 1.26 -32.86 -11.46
N ALA A 48 1.01 -32.70 -12.77
CA ALA A 48 1.11 -33.79 -13.74
C ALA A 48 2.54 -34.35 -13.82
N ASP A 49 3.55 -33.46 -13.76
CA ASP A 49 4.96 -33.81 -13.90
C ASP A 49 5.47 -34.69 -12.76
N ASN A 50 4.84 -34.62 -11.59
CA ASN A 50 5.22 -35.43 -10.42
C ASN A 50 4.21 -36.54 -10.08
N CYS A 51 3.02 -36.54 -10.68
CA CYS A 51 1.97 -37.50 -10.36
C CYS A 51 2.28 -38.92 -10.89
N ILE A 52 2.21 -39.92 -10.02
CA ILE A 52 2.46 -41.32 -10.39
C ILE A 52 1.43 -41.85 -11.41
N TYR A 53 0.20 -41.32 -11.42
CA TYR A 53 -0.80 -41.68 -12.44
C TYR A 53 -0.34 -41.24 -13.83
N PHE A 54 -0.02 -39.96 -13.99
CA PHE A 54 0.38 -39.40 -15.28
C PHE A 54 1.73 -39.93 -15.76
N GLN A 55 2.65 -40.24 -14.83
CA GLN A 55 3.95 -40.84 -15.17
C GLN A 55 3.90 -42.34 -15.49
N LYS A 56 3.04 -43.13 -14.81
CA LYS A 56 3.11 -44.62 -14.81
C LYS A 56 1.78 -45.33 -15.01
N GLY A 57 0.65 -44.61 -15.05
CA GLY A 57 -0.70 -45.14 -15.32
C GLY A 57 -1.37 -45.93 -14.20
N LYS A 58 -0.80 -46.00 -12.97
CA LYS A 58 -1.24 -46.98 -11.95
C LYS A 58 -1.78 -46.40 -10.63
N CYS A 59 -1.56 -45.13 -10.31
CA CYS A 59 -1.92 -44.56 -9.00
C CYS A 59 -3.25 -43.79 -9.05
N ARG A 60 -4.33 -44.30 -8.44
CA ARG A 60 -5.65 -43.63 -8.36
C ARG A 60 -6.12 -43.32 -6.93
N ALA A 61 -5.17 -43.13 -6.01
CA ALA A 61 -5.50 -42.92 -4.59
C ALA A 61 -6.32 -41.65 -4.35
N CYS A 62 -5.93 -40.52 -4.95
CA CYS A 62 -6.67 -39.26 -4.79
C CYS A 62 -8.10 -39.32 -5.34
N GLU A 63 -8.33 -40.05 -6.44
CA GLU A 63 -9.66 -40.32 -7.00
C GLU A 63 -10.48 -41.20 -6.05
N LYS A 64 -9.93 -42.35 -5.63
CA LYS A 64 -10.62 -43.33 -4.75
C LYS A 64 -11.09 -42.73 -3.42
N PHE A 65 -10.30 -41.83 -2.84
CA PHE A 65 -10.58 -41.27 -1.50
C PHE A 65 -11.20 -39.87 -1.55
N CYS A 66 -11.52 -39.32 -2.73
CA CYS A 66 -12.19 -38.03 -2.83
C CYS A 66 -13.69 -38.17 -2.48
N PRO A 67 -14.18 -37.61 -1.36
CA PRO A 67 -15.57 -37.77 -0.95
C PRO A 67 -16.56 -37.10 -1.91
N ALA A 68 -16.13 -36.04 -2.60
CA ALA A 68 -16.96 -35.30 -3.55
C ALA A 68 -16.87 -35.82 -5.00
N GLY A 69 -16.04 -36.85 -5.26
CA GLY A 69 -15.82 -37.36 -6.62
C GLY A 69 -15.33 -36.28 -7.60
N ALA A 70 -14.48 -35.37 -7.13
CA ALA A 70 -14.04 -34.19 -7.87
C ALA A 70 -12.78 -34.42 -8.73
N VAL A 71 -12.00 -35.46 -8.43
CA VAL A 71 -10.77 -35.79 -9.16
C VAL A 71 -11.14 -36.48 -10.47
N ASN A 72 -10.74 -35.90 -11.59
CA ASN A 72 -10.89 -36.48 -12.91
C ASN A 72 -9.53 -36.42 -13.65
N PHE A 73 -8.97 -37.58 -13.98
CA PHE A 73 -7.68 -37.64 -14.69
C PHE A 73 -7.80 -37.42 -16.20
N ASP A 74 -9.02 -37.40 -16.74
CA ASP A 74 -9.29 -37.18 -18.16
C ASP A 74 -9.52 -35.68 -18.49
N ASP A 75 -9.47 -34.80 -17.48
CA ASP A 75 -9.52 -33.34 -17.67
C ASP A 75 -8.33 -32.89 -18.53
N LYS A 76 -8.59 -32.03 -19.52
CA LYS A 76 -7.58 -31.52 -20.46
C LYS A 76 -7.55 -30.00 -20.44
N GLU A 77 -6.40 -29.46 -20.85
CA GLU A 77 -6.28 -28.05 -21.16
C GLU A 77 -7.33 -27.65 -22.21
N THR A 78 -7.96 -26.49 -21.99
CA THR A 78 -8.97 -25.93 -22.88
C THR A 78 -8.52 -24.56 -23.36
N GLU A 79 -8.47 -24.37 -24.67
CA GLU A 79 -8.25 -23.06 -25.27
C GLU A 79 -9.56 -22.26 -25.24
N VAL A 80 -9.49 -21.03 -24.73
CA VAL A 80 -10.62 -20.10 -24.67
C VAL A 80 -10.25 -18.84 -25.42
N ALA A 81 -11.01 -18.52 -26.47
CA ALA A 81 -10.85 -17.28 -27.21
C ALA A 81 -11.63 -16.14 -26.53
N LEU A 82 -10.91 -15.12 -26.06
CA LEU A 82 -11.48 -13.92 -25.45
C LEU A 82 -11.33 -12.73 -26.40
N LYS A 83 -12.43 -12.02 -26.66
CA LYS A 83 -12.40 -10.75 -27.40
C LYS A 83 -12.26 -9.60 -26.40
N VAL A 84 -11.05 -9.04 -26.31
CA VAL A 84 -10.73 -7.94 -25.40
C VAL A 84 -10.41 -6.67 -26.18
N GLY A 85 -10.72 -5.50 -25.62
CA GLY A 85 -10.41 -4.20 -26.22
C GLY A 85 -9.11 -3.57 -25.71
N SER A 86 -8.63 -4.00 -24.54
CA SER A 86 -7.34 -3.62 -23.96
C SER A 86 -6.77 -4.79 -23.14
N LEU A 87 -5.46 -4.78 -22.91
CA LEU A 87 -4.72 -5.79 -22.15
C LEU A 87 -3.86 -5.11 -21.09
N ILE A 88 -3.84 -5.66 -19.87
CA ILE A 88 -2.94 -5.22 -18.80
C ILE A 88 -2.02 -6.39 -18.41
N LEU A 89 -0.71 -6.17 -18.50
CA LEU A 89 0.31 -7.12 -18.08
C LEU A 89 0.77 -6.81 -16.65
N ALA A 90 0.47 -7.72 -15.73
CA ALA A 90 0.91 -7.67 -14.35
C ALA A 90 1.60 -8.99 -13.91
N PRO A 91 2.61 -9.50 -14.64
CA PRO A 91 3.22 -10.81 -14.37
C PRO A 91 4.06 -10.83 -13.08
N GLY A 92 4.35 -9.66 -12.49
CA GLY A 92 5.13 -9.55 -11.27
C GLY A 92 6.64 -9.62 -11.53
N PHE A 93 7.34 -10.38 -10.68
CA PHE A 93 8.79 -10.56 -10.73
C PHE A 93 9.15 -11.99 -10.31
N LYS A 94 10.40 -12.37 -10.57
CA LYS A 94 11.08 -13.53 -10.01
C LYS A 94 12.20 -13.05 -9.08
N SER A 95 12.39 -13.68 -7.92
CA SER A 95 13.54 -13.37 -7.05
C SER A 95 14.84 -13.82 -7.73
N PHE A 96 15.87 -12.99 -7.58
CA PHE A 96 17.24 -13.35 -7.97
C PHE A 96 17.65 -14.69 -7.35
N ASP A 97 18.35 -15.53 -8.11
CA ASP A 97 18.88 -16.83 -7.67
C ASP A 97 20.36 -16.72 -7.26
N PRO A 98 20.69 -16.74 -5.96
CA PRO A 98 22.06 -16.61 -5.49
C PRO A 98 22.90 -17.88 -5.64
N SER A 99 22.36 -18.99 -6.15
CA SER A 99 23.14 -20.21 -6.44
C SER A 99 24.28 -19.97 -7.44
N ARG A 100 24.21 -18.86 -8.20
CA ARG A 100 25.24 -18.40 -9.13
C ARG A 100 26.51 -17.85 -8.43
N TYR A 101 26.47 -17.63 -7.12
CA TYR A 101 27.59 -17.10 -6.34
C TYR A 101 28.17 -18.16 -5.41
N ASP A 102 29.37 -18.65 -5.75
CA ASP A 102 30.13 -19.55 -4.87
C ASP A 102 30.51 -18.87 -3.54
N THR A 103 30.65 -17.55 -3.53
CA THR A 103 31.14 -16.79 -2.38
C THR A 103 30.15 -16.71 -1.23
N TYR A 104 28.84 -16.79 -1.51
CA TYR A 104 27.82 -16.83 -0.47
C TYR A 104 27.53 -18.25 0.02
N ALA A 105 28.03 -19.28 -0.68
CA ALA A 105 27.87 -20.69 -0.32
C ALA A 105 26.41 -21.12 -0.07
N TYR A 106 25.44 -20.45 -0.73
CA TYR A 106 24.00 -20.64 -0.56
C TYR A 106 23.54 -22.08 -0.82
N THR A 107 24.10 -22.75 -1.84
CA THR A 107 23.72 -24.12 -2.20
C THR A 107 24.31 -25.19 -1.28
N THR A 108 25.35 -24.84 -0.52
CA THR A 108 26.12 -25.78 0.31
C THR A 108 25.90 -25.60 1.80
N LEU A 109 25.57 -24.39 2.27
CA LEU A 109 25.40 -24.08 3.68
C LEU A 109 23.91 -23.86 4.00
N PRO A 110 23.25 -24.77 4.73
CA PRO A 110 21.80 -24.72 4.98
C PRO A 110 21.33 -23.50 5.79
N ASN A 111 22.24 -22.85 6.53
CA ASN A 111 21.93 -21.65 7.31
C ASN A 111 22.15 -20.35 6.52
N VAL A 112 22.51 -20.43 5.24
CA VAL A 112 22.46 -19.30 4.31
C VAL A 112 21.15 -19.41 3.55
N VAL A 113 20.25 -18.46 3.77
CA VAL A 113 18.91 -18.44 3.16
C VAL A 113 18.69 -17.15 2.37
N THR A 114 17.79 -17.16 1.41
CA THR A 114 17.29 -15.96 0.75
C THR A 114 16.30 -15.21 1.64
N SER A 115 16.07 -13.94 1.35
CA SER A 115 15.03 -13.16 2.04
C SER A 115 13.63 -13.75 1.85
N LEU A 116 13.33 -14.38 0.71
CA LEU A 116 12.04 -15.02 0.46
C LEU A 116 11.89 -16.32 1.27
N GLU A 117 12.93 -17.14 1.34
CA GLU A 117 12.98 -18.29 2.26
C GLU A 117 12.76 -17.84 3.70
N PHE A 118 13.42 -16.76 4.13
CA PHE A 118 13.26 -16.20 5.47
C PHE A 118 11.82 -15.69 5.74
N GLU A 119 11.14 -15.09 4.76
CA GLU A 119 9.71 -14.79 4.87
C GLU A 119 8.88 -16.05 5.09
N ARG A 120 9.21 -17.16 4.42
CA ARG A 120 8.52 -18.44 4.62
C ARG A 120 8.82 -19.01 6.00
N ILE A 121 10.05 -18.93 6.50
CA ILE A 121 10.44 -19.33 7.87
C ILE A 121 9.56 -18.65 8.92
N LEU A 122 9.41 -17.32 8.82
CA LEU A 122 8.63 -16.52 9.76
C LEU A 122 7.11 -16.60 9.53
N SER A 123 6.65 -17.20 8.44
CA SER A 123 5.24 -17.28 8.13
C SER A 123 4.52 -18.32 8.98
N ALA A 124 3.37 -17.94 9.56
CA ALA A 124 2.49 -18.85 10.29
C ALA A 124 1.99 -20.05 9.42
N THR A 125 1.94 -19.89 8.10
CA THR A 125 1.58 -20.95 7.14
C THR A 125 2.81 -21.55 6.45
N GLY A 126 4.01 -21.21 6.93
CA GLY A 126 5.29 -21.67 6.42
C GLY A 126 5.77 -22.97 7.05
N PRO A 127 6.96 -23.45 6.65
CA PRO A 127 7.52 -24.73 7.07
C PRO A 127 7.71 -24.86 8.59
N PHE A 128 7.94 -23.75 9.30
CA PHE A 128 8.19 -23.73 10.73
C PHE A 128 7.04 -23.07 11.53
N MET A 129 5.88 -22.87 10.89
CA MET A 129 4.66 -22.32 11.53
C MET A 129 4.89 -20.99 12.26
N GLY A 130 5.81 -20.17 11.76
CA GLY A 130 6.18 -18.88 12.33
C GLY A 130 7.26 -18.94 13.41
N HIS A 131 7.77 -20.11 13.78
CA HIS A 131 8.91 -20.21 14.68
C HIS A 131 10.21 -19.85 13.96
N LEU A 132 10.95 -18.88 14.50
CA LEU A 132 12.28 -18.53 14.01
C LEU A 132 13.21 -19.73 14.21
N SER A 133 13.66 -20.34 13.11
CA SER A 133 14.39 -21.61 13.16
C SER A 133 15.41 -21.75 12.05
N ARG A 134 16.58 -22.29 12.39
CA ARG A 134 17.63 -22.65 11.44
C ARG A 134 17.20 -23.82 10.56
N PRO A 135 17.42 -23.76 9.23
CA PRO A 135 17.07 -24.87 8.36
C PRO A 135 17.84 -26.17 8.67
N SER A 136 19.11 -26.05 9.09
CA SER A 136 20.03 -27.16 9.41
C SER A 136 19.51 -28.09 10.51
N ASP A 137 19.24 -27.51 11.69
CA ASP A 137 19.03 -28.26 12.94
C ASP A 137 17.73 -27.88 13.67
N LYS A 138 16.98 -26.92 13.13
CA LYS A 138 15.74 -26.37 13.72
C LYS A 138 15.96 -25.63 15.05
N ALA A 139 17.20 -25.35 15.42
CA ALA A 139 17.49 -24.50 16.58
C ALA A 139 17.13 -23.05 16.28
N GLU A 140 16.82 -22.30 17.33
CA GLU A 140 16.56 -20.86 17.23
C GLU A 140 17.90 -20.10 17.11
N PRO A 141 18.12 -19.29 16.05
CA PRO A 141 19.33 -18.49 15.91
C PRO A 141 19.37 -17.36 16.94
N ALA A 142 20.52 -17.16 17.59
CA ALA A 142 20.73 -16.00 18.48
C ALA A 142 21.33 -14.80 17.75
N LYS A 143 21.88 -15.01 16.55
CA LYS A 143 22.60 -13.99 15.77
C LYS A 143 22.45 -14.17 14.27
N ILE A 144 21.95 -13.16 13.57
CA ILE A 144 21.61 -13.20 12.14
C ILE A 144 22.21 -12.00 11.39
N ALA A 145 22.78 -12.27 10.22
CA ALA A 145 23.27 -11.25 9.30
C ALA A 145 22.37 -11.13 8.04
N TRP A 146 22.06 -9.92 7.59
CA TRP A 146 21.37 -9.65 6.33
C TRP A 146 22.33 -9.00 5.34
N PHE A 147 22.50 -9.58 4.15
CA PHE A 147 23.36 -9.03 3.09
C PHE A 147 22.51 -8.30 2.06
N GLN A 148 22.70 -6.98 1.95
CA GLN A 148 21.98 -6.16 0.98
C GLN A 148 22.56 -6.27 -0.43
N CYS A 149 21.73 -5.95 -1.42
CA CYS A 149 22.11 -5.86 -2.84
C CYS A 149 22.60 -7.18 -3.46
N VAL A 150 22.07 -8.33 -3.01
CA VAL A 150 22.40 -9.62 -3.63
C VAL A 150 21.63 -9.72 -4.95
N GLY A 151 22.35 -9.74 -6.09
CA GLY A 151 21.73 -9.72 -7.43
C GLY A 151 21.22 -8.35 -7.88
N SER A 152 21.74 -7.26 -7.31
CA SER A 152 21.41 -5.89 -7.71
C SER A 152 22.60 -4.98 -7.51
N ARG A 153 22.69 -3.90 -8.31
CA ARG A 153 23.86 -3.01 -8.34
C ARG A 153 25.15 -3.81 -8.60
N ASP A 154 25.06 -4.81 -9.48
CA ASP A 154 26.15 -5.73 -9.81
C ASP A 154 26.21 -6.00 -11.32
N VAL A 155 27.14 -5.29 -11.97
CA VAL A 155 27.47 -5.43 -13.40
C VAL A 155 28.63 -6.38 -13.67
N ASN A 156 29.11 -7.10 -12.65
CA ASN A 156 30.26 -7.99 -12.78
C ASN A 156 29.82 -9.46 -12.89
N ARG A 157 28.78 -9.84 -12.13
CA ARG A 157 28.35 -11.24 -11.99
C ARG A 157 27.01 -11.56 -12.62
N CYS A 158 26.11 -10.58 -12.71
CA CYS A 158 24.75 -10.79 -13.20
C CYS A 158 24.22 -9.69 -14.13
N ASP A 159 24.99 -8.65 -14.41
CA ASP A 159 24.59 -7.50 -15.25
C ASP A 159 23.36 -6.71 -14.75
N ASN A 160 22.85 -7.00 -13.55
CA ASN A 160 21.79 -6.24 -12.89
C ASN A 160 22.36 -4.94 -12.31
N GLY A 161 22.57 -3.95 -13.18
CA GLY A 161 23.10 -2.62 -12.85
C GLY A 161 22.17 -1.74 -12.03
N TYR A 162 20.87 -2.07 -12.00
CA TYR A 162 19.82 -1.35 -11.28
C TYR A 162 19.77 -1.70 -9.78
N CYS A 163 19.04 -0.89 -9.02
CA CYS A 163 18.67 -1.17 -7.64
C CYS A 163 17.28 -1.78 -7.56
N SER A 164 17.11 -2.87 -6.80
CA SER A 164 15.81 -3.53 -6.63
C SER A 164 14.78 -2.76 -5.78
N SER A 165 15.12 -1.55 -5.30
CA SER A 165 14.24 -0.60 -4.57
C SER A 165 13.64 -1.06 -3.23
N VAL A 166 13.45 -2.36 -3.00
CA VAL A 166 12.70 -2.90 -1.85
C VAL A 166 13.57 -3.62 -0.82
N CYS A 167 14.78 -4.03 -1.18
CA CYS A 167 15.60 -4.93 -0.36
C CYS A 167 16.00 -4.34 0.99
N CYS A 168 16.36 -3.06 1.03
CA CYS A 168 16.65 -2.38 2.28
C CYS A 168 15.45 -2.43 3.24
N MET A 169 14.24 -2.21 2.75
CA MET A 169 13.04 -2.13 3.59
C MET A 169 12.55 -3.48 4.07
N TYR A 170 12.51 -4.50 3.19
CA TYR A 170 12.11 -5.83 3.67
C TYR A 170 13.14 -6.38 4.65
N ALA A 171 14.43 -6.05 4.52
CA ALA A 171 15.45 -6.51 5.45
C ALA A 171 15.27 -5.86 6.83
N ILE A 172 15.05 -4.55 6.89
CA ILE A 172 14.69 -3.87 8.14
C ILE A 172 13.44 -4.52 8.76
N LYS A 173 12.38 -4.72 7.96
CA LYS A 173 11.17 -5.39 8.43
C LYS A 173 11.46 -6.78 9.00
N GLN A 174 12.25 -7.58 8.29
CA GLN A 174 12.65 -8.92 8.73
C GLN A 174 13.43 -8.89 10.03
N THR A 175 14.30 -7.89 10.25
CA THR A 175 15.04 -7.76 11.53
C THR A 175 14.09 -7.48 12.69
N VAL A 176 13.07 -6.63 12.50
CA VAL A 176 12.09 -6.29 13.54
C VAL A 176 11.21 -7.50 13.85
N ILE A 177 10.62 -8.12 12.82
CA ILE A 177 9.75 -9.30 12.99
C ILE A 177 10.52 -10.49 13.56
N ALA A 178 11.77 -10.72 13.15
CA ALA A 178 12.58 -11.80 13.70
C ALA A 178 12.81 -11.62 15.21
N ARG A 179 13.01 -10.38 15.67
CA ARG A 179 13.15 -10.08 17.11
C ARG A 179 11.84 -10.27 17.88
N GLU A 180 10.70 -9.91 17.29
CA GLU A 180 9.38 -10.18 17.87
C GLU A 180 9.09 -11.68 18.00
N HIS A 181 9.58 -12.48 17.05
CA HIS A 181 9.41 -13.94 17.04
C HIS A 181 10.47 -14.69 17.87
N SER A 182 11.51 -14.01 18.34
CA SER A 182 12.62 -14.62 19.07
C SER A 182 12.33 -14.71 20.57
N LYS A 183 12.53 -15.89 21.15
CA LYS A 183 12.40 -16.14 22.61
C LYS A 183 13.65 -15.71 23.38
N VAL A 184 14.75 -15.48 22.68
CA VAL A 184 16.03 -15.03 23.23
C VAL A 184 16.41 -13.67 22.65
N PRO A 185 17.28 -12.88 23.32
CA PRO A 185 17.84 -11.69 22.70
C PRO A 185 18.52 -12.03 21.37
N LEU A 186 18.03 -11.43 20.28
CA LEU A 186 18.52 -11.68 18.92
C LEU A 186 19.41 -10.51 18.46
N ASP A 187 20.66 -10.82 18.12
CA ASP A 187 21.62 -9.87 17.51
C ASP A 187 21.41 -9.84 15.99
N CYS A 188 20.90 -8.71 15.49
CA CYS A 188 20.64 -8.49 14.07
C CYS A 188 21.68 -7.53 13.47
N ALA A 189 22.34 -7.95 12.39
CA ALA A 189 23.26 -7.11 11.62
C ALA A 189 22.85 -6.99 10.15
N VAL A 190 22.68 -5.78 9.64
CA VAL A 190 22.38 -5.49 8.23
C VAL A 190 23.62 -4.92 7.55
N PHE A 191 24.18 -5.68 6.60
CA PHE A 191 25.36 -5.31 5.81
C PHE A 191 24.93 -4.61 4.51
N PHE A 192 25.29 -3.34 4.35
CA PHE A 192 24.77 -2.50 3.27
C PHE A 192 25.83 -1.58 2.62
N MET A 193 25.48 -1.02 1.46
CA MET A 193 26.25 0.05 0.79
C MET A 193 25.63 1.43 1.04
N ASP A 194 24.34 1.58 0.69
CA ASP A 194 23.51 2.76 0.96
C ASP A 194 22.13 2.28 1.47
N MET A 195 21.59 2.88 2.53
CA MET A 195 20.23 2.56 2.98
C MET A 195 19.20 3.40 2.20
N ARG A 196 18.41 2.73 1.35
CA ARG A 196 17.45 3.36 0.41
C ARG A 196 16.01 3.35 0.92
N THR A 197 15.79 3.90 2.11
CA THR A 197 14.50 4.03 2.82
C THR A 197 13.73 5.29 2.37
N HIS A 198 13.33 5.31 1.09
CA HIS A 198 12.85 6.52 0.39
C HIS A 198 11.32 6.73 0.37
N GLY A 199 10.53 5.75 0.80
CA GLY A 199 9.07 5.85 0.88
C GLY A 199 8.59 6.67 2.08
N LYS A 200 7.30 7.02 2.09
CA LYS A 200 6.65 7.70 3.22
C LYS A 200 6.82 6.85 4.49
N ASP A 201 7.26 7.49 5.58
CA ASP A 201 7.61 6.87 6.87
C ASP A 201 8.75 5.83 6.88
N PHE A 202 9.41 5.56 5.75
CA PHE A 202 10.46 4.52 5.70
C PHE A 202 11.71 4.89 6.50
N ASP A 203 12.10 6.17 6.52
CA ASP A 203 13.22 6.63 7.35
C ASP A 203 12.92 6.51 8.85
N ARG A 204 11.69 6.82 9.28
CA ARG A 204 11.27 6.62 10.67
C ARG A 204 11.36 5.15 11.07
N TYR A 205 10.93 4.25 10.19
CA TYR A 205 11.01 2.81 10.42
C TYR A 205 12.46 2.32 10.55
N TYR A 206 13.36 2.83 9.71
CA TYR A 206 14.81 2.58 9.81
C TYR A 206 15.40 3.08 11.13
N GLU A 207 15.14 4.34 11.48
CA GLU A 207 15.67 4.95 12.70
C GLU A 207 15.15 4.27 13.97
N HIS A 208 13.90 3.80 13.95
CA HIS A 208 13.36 3.03 15.07
C HIS A 208 14.06 1.68 15.23
N ALA A 209 14.27 0.94 14.13
CA ALA A 209 14.99 -0.33 14.18
C ALA A 209 16.44 -0.16 14.68
N GLU A 210 17.12 0.92 14.28
CA GLU A 210 18.46 1.27 14.76
C GLU A 210 18.46 1.57 16.27
N LYS A 211 17.52 2.40 16.74
CA LYS A 211 17.35 2.72 18.17
C LYS A 211 17.03 1.48 19.01
N ASP A 212 16.30 0.53 18.45
CA ASP A 212 15.95 -0.70 19.13
C ASP A 212 17.13 -1.69 19.18
N GLY A 213 18.26 -1.41 18.54
CA GLY A 213 19.49 -2.19 18.63
C GLY A 213 19.85 -3.02 17.40
N VAL A 214 19.17 -2.84 16.25
CA VAL A 214 19.61 -3.45 14.99
C VAL A 214 20.88 -2.75 14.52
N ARG A 215 21.93 -3.51 14.20
CA ARG A 215 23.21 -2.97 13.74
C ARG A 215 23.19 -2.77 12.24
N PHE A 216 23.44 -1.55 11.77
CA PHE A 216 23.60 -1.24 10.35
C PHE A 216 25.09 -1.07 10.02
N ILE A 217 25.66 -2.05 9.34
CA ILE A 217 27.08 -2.11 9.04
C ILE A 217 27.28 -1.73 7.57
N ARG A 218 27.91 -0.59 7.31
CA ARG A 218 28.22 -0.14 5.95
C ARG A 218 29.40 -0.93 5.38
N SER A 219 29.13 -2.14 4.92
CA SER A 219 30.09 -3.01 4.27
C SER A 219 29.36 -3.95 3.33
N ARG A 220 29.85 -4.08 2.09
CA ARG A 220 29.36 -5.11 1.17
C ARG A 220 30.11 -6.41 1.49
N ALA A 221 29.56 -7.21 2.40
CA ALA A 221 30.11 -8.52 2.73
C ALA A 221 30.19 -9.40 1.46
N HIS A 222 31.36 -9.96 1.21
CA HIS A 222 31.67 -10.69 -0.03
C HIS A 222 31.54 -12.21 0.12
N THR A 223 32.00 -12.75 1.25
CA THR A 223 32.12 -14.20 1.46
C THR A 223 31.45 -14.65 2.75
N VAL A 224 30.81 -15.82 2.71
CA VAL A 224 30.38 -16.59 3.88
C VAL A 224 31.19 -17.89 3.92
N GLU A 225 31.85 -18.16 5.04
CA GLU A 225 32.64 -19.36 5.26
C GLU A 225 32.01 -20.24 6.36
N PRO A 226 32.04 -21.57 6.26
CA PRO A 226 31.60 -22.43 7.36
C PRO A 226 32.61 -22.38 8.51
N MET A 227 32.13 -22.46 9.75
CA MET A 227 32.99 -22.75 10.88
C MET A 227 33.47 -24.22 10.85
N PRO A 228 34.69 -24.54 11.32
CA PRO A 228 35.20 -25.92 11.32
C PRO A 228 34.37 -26.90 12.17
N GLU A 229 33.70 -26.40 13.21
CA GLU A 229 32.82 -27.16 14.10
C GLU A 229 31.43 -26.50 14.12
N GLY A 230 30.38 -27.30 13.87
CA GLY A 230 28.98 -26.83 13.86
C GLY A 230 28.52 -26.26 12.51
N ASP A 231 27.29 -25.70 12.51
CA ASP A 231 26.64 -25.13 11.32
C ASP A 231 26.64 -23.58 11.32
N ASP A 232 27.49 -22.98 12.15
CA ASP A 232 27.65 -21.53 12.24
C ASP A 232 28.51 -20.98 11.08
N LEU A 233 28.33 -19.69 10.80
CA LEU A 233 28.79 -19.02 9.59
C LEU A 233 29.76 -17.89 9.96
N LEU A 234 30.97 -17.92 9.42
CA LEU A 234 31.96 -16.86 9.55
C LEU A 234 31.79 -15.84 8.42
N VAL A 235 31.66 -14.57 8.80
CA VAL A 235 31.62 -13.43 7.88
C VAL A 235 32.83 -12.54 8.13
N THR A 236 33.61 -12.32 7.08
CA THR A 236 34.73 -11.36 7.09
C THR A 236 34.33 -10.09 6.33
N TYR A 237 34.47 -8.93 6.97
CA TYR A 237 34.09 -7.65 6.37
C TYR A 237 35.01 -6.52 6.84
N ALA A 238 35.07 -5.40 6.10
CA ALA A 238 35.76 -4.20 6.54
C ALA A 238 34.77 -3.25 7.22
N ASP A 239 35.15 -2.70 8.38
CA ASP A 239 34.39 -1.60 8.99
C ASP A 239 34.67 -0.26 8.28
N GLU A 240 34.01 0.81 8.73
CA GLU A 240 34.13 2.13 8.11
C GLU A 240 35.51 2.78 8.25
N THR A 241 36.36 2.26 9.16
CA THR A 241 37.76 2.68 9.30
C THR A 241 38.71 1.87 8.42
N GLY A 242 38.19 0.87 7.71
CA GLY A 242 38.96 -0.04 6.85
C GLY A 242 39.57 -1.22 7.60
N HIS A 243 39.32 -1.39 8.90
CA HIS A 243 39.82 -2.55 9.64
C HIS A 243 38.99 -3.79 9.31
N LEU A 244 39.67 -4.91 9.09
CA LEU A 244 39.04 -6.20 8.85
C LEU A 244 38.49 -6.78 10.14
N GLN A 245 37.20 -7.09 10.13
CA GLN A 245 36.45 -7.73 11.19
C GLN A 245 36.09 -9.16 10.76
N LYS A 246 36.06 -10.06 11.75
CA LYS A 246 35.62 -11.45 11.61
C LYS A 246 34.56 -11.72 12.66
N GLU A 247 33.36 -12.09 12.21
CA GLU A 247 32.22 -12.26 13.09
C GLU A 247 31.46 -13.55 12.73
N VAL A 248 31.04 -14.29 13.76
CA VAL A 248 30.30 -15.56 13.61
C VAL A 248 28.81 -15.30 13.77
N PHE A 249 28.02 -15.88 12.87
CA PHE A 249 26.56 -15.78 12.82
C PHE A 249 25.94 -17.18 12.80
N ASN A 250 24.75 -17.34 13.37
CA ASN A 250 24.01 -18.61 13.32
C ASN A 250 23.22 -18.77 12.01
N MET A 251 22.94 -17.66 11.32
CA MET A 251 22.22 -17.61 10.05
C MET A 251 22.63 -16.36 9.23
N VAL A 252 22.65 -16.50 7.91
CA VAL A 252 22.82 -15.38 6.97
C VAL A 252 21.61 -15.33 6.04
N VAL A 253 21.00 -14.15 5.89
CA VAL A 253 19.89 -13.86 5.00
C VAL A 253 20.37 -13.01 3.82
N LEU A 254 20.33 -13.59 2.63
CA LEU A 254 20.66 -12.93 1.37
C LEU A 254 19.46 -12.10 0.91
N SER A 255 19.55 -10.78 0.97
CA SER A 255 18.50 -9.89 0.47
C SER A 255 18.57 -9.83 -1.06
N THR A 256 17.85 -10.77 -1.69
CA THR A 256 17.81 -10.98 -3.15
C THR A 256 17.07 -9.87 -3.90
N GLY A 257 17.59 -9.53 -5.07
CA GLY A 257 16.98 -8.59 -6.02
C GLY A 257 15.76 -9.16 -6.76
N LEU A 258 15.10 -8.30 -7.54
CA LEU A 258 13.97 -8.65 -8.40
C LEU A 258 14.42 -8.74 -9.86
N GLU A 259 14.04 -9.80 -10.56
CA GLU A 259 14.29 -10.06 -11.98
C GLU A 259 12.98 -10.35 -12.72
N VAL A 260 13.00 -10.30 -14.06
CA VAL A 260 11.89 -10.72 -14.90
C VAL A 260 12.09 -12.19 -15.30
N ASP A 261 11.01 -12.98 -15.25
CA ASP A 261 11.05 -14.38 -15.66
C ASP A 261 11.16 -14.52 -17.19
N GLU A 262 11.93 -15.49 -17.68
CA GLU A 262 12.10 -15.77 -19.12
C GLU A 262 10.77 -16.04 -19.84
N ALA A 263 9.79 -16.63 -19.16
CA ALA A 263 8.46 -16.84 -19.73
C ALA A 263 7.73 -15.51 -20.02
N VAL A 264 8.01 -14.48 -19.23
CA VAL A 264 7.48 -13.12 -19.43
C VAL A 264 8.20 -12.44 -20.58
N VAL A 265 9.52 -12.61 -20.71
CA VAL A 265 10.29 -12.11 -21.86
C VAL A 265 9.73 -12.70 -23.16
N SER A 266 9.57 -14.02 -23.22
CA SER A 266 8.97 -14.70 -24.38
C SER A 266 7.51 -14.29 -24.64
N LEU A 267 6.74 -13.95 -23.60
CA LEU A 267 5.39 -13.39 -23.77
C LEU A 267 5.45 -12.00 -24.41
N SER A 268 6.34 -11.13 -23.95
CA SER A 268 6.54 -9.78 -24.51
C SER A 268 6.95 -9.83 -25.98
N GLU A 269 7.86 -10.72 -26.36
CA GLU A 269 8.27 -10.92 -27.76
C GLU A 269 7.08 -11.33 -28.64
N ARG A 270 6.23 -12.25 -28.16
CA ARG A 270 5.01 -12.66 -28.88
C ARG A 270 3.99 -11.54 -29.01
N LEU A 271 3.93 -10.63 -28.04
CA LEU A 271 3.04 -9.47 -28.05
C LEU A 271 3.64 -8.25 -28.77
N GLY A 272 4.93 -8.30 -29.14
CA GLY A 272 5.64 -7.18 -29.77
C GLY A 272 5.94 -6.02 -28.82
N ILE A 273 6.09 -6.28 -27.53
CA ILE A 273 6.32 -5.27 -26.49
C ILE A 273 7.82 -5.07 -26.29
N ASP A 274 8.24 -3.80 -26.33
CA ASP A 274 9.64 -3.44 -26.13
C ASP A 274 10.01 -3.54 -24.64
N LEU A 275 11.15 -4.18 -24.38
CA LEU A 275 11.76 -4.28 -23.07
C LEU A 275 13.05 -3.47 -23.03
N ASP A 276 13.44 -3.00 -21.84
CA ASP A 276 14.74 -2.37 -21.62
C ASP A 276 15.87 -3.40 -21.47
N GLU A 277 17.10 -2.92 -21.28
CA GLU A 277 18.30 -3.75 -21.13
C GLU A 277 18.27 -4.70 -19.93
N TYR A 278 17.34 -4.52 -19.00
CA TYR A 278 17.12 -5.39 -17.84
C TYR A 278 15.81 -6.21 -17.94
N HIS A 279 15.21 -6.25 -19.13
CA HIS A 279 13.98 -6.96 -19.44
C HIS A 279 12.70 -6.43 -18.77
N PHE A 280 12.73 -5.24 -18.15
CA PHE A 280 11.51 -4.58 -17.71
C PHE A 280 10.81 -3.92 -18.91
N THR A 281 9.52 -3.65 -18.79
CA THR A 281 8.78 -2.92 -19.84
C THR A 281 9.46 -1.57 -20.12
N LEU A 282 9.72 -1.29 -21.40
CA LEU A 282 10.22 0.01 -21.81
C LEU A 282 9.09 1.05 -21.73
N THR A 283 9.27 2.03 -20.84
CA THR A 283 8.32 3.14 -20.62
C THR A 283 9.05 4.48 -20.71
N ASP A 284 8.31 5.58 -20.88
CA ASP A 284 8.84 6.95 -20.71
C ASP A 284 8.41 7.55 -19.35
N SER A 285 8.93 8.72 -18.99
CA SER A 285 8.64 9.38 -17.71
C SER A 285 7.21 9.96 -17.60
N PHE A 286 6.50 10.11 -18.71
CA PHE A 286 5.19 10.75 -18.80
C PHE A 286 4.04 9.75 -19.03
N HIS A 287 4.35 8.52 -19.41
CA HIS A 287 3.42 7.41 -19.61
C HIS A 287 3.93 6.14 -18.88
N PRO A 288 3.96 6.15 -17.54
CA PRO A 288 4.64 5.15 -16.73
C PRO A 288 4.05 3.73 -16.81
N VAL A 289 2.82 3.58 -17.32
CA VAL A 289 2.10 2.30 -17.45
C VAL A 289 1.80 1.90 -18.90
N ALA A 290 2.21 2.71 -19.87
CA ALA A 290 2.03 2.40 -21.30
C ALA A 290 3.13 1.47 -21.80
N THR A 291 2.81 0.61 -22.76
CA THR A 291 3.81 -0.18 -23.50
C THR A 291 4.05 0.44 -24.89
N SER A 292 5.02 -0.11 -25.65
CA SER A 292 5.24 0.27 -27.05
C SER A 292 4.06 -0.09 -27.97
N VAL A 293 3.11 -0.92 -27.51
CA VAL A 293 1.95 -1.37 -28.27
C VAL A 293 0.68 -0.68 -27.74
N PRO A 294 0.02 0.20 -28.54
CA PRO A 294 -1.23 0.83 -28.14
C PRO A 294 -2.31 -0.20 -27.77
N GLY A 295 -2.99 0.02 -26.64
CA GLY A 295 -3.99 -0.89 -26.10
C GLY A 295 -3.43 -1.99 -25.18
N ILE A 296 -2.11 -2.10 -25.05
CA ILE A 296 -1.44 -2.94 -24.06
C ILE A 296 -0.74 -2.06 -23.02
N TYR A 297 -0.98 -2.36 -21.75
CA TYR A 297 -0.47 -1.62 -20.59
C TYR A 297 0.28 -2.57 -19.66
N ALA A 298 1.15 -2.05 -18.82
CA ALA A 298 1.92 -2.82 -17.85
C ALA A 298 1.92 -2.12 -16.48
N CYS A 299 2.01 -2.91 -15.40
CA CYS A 299 2.08 -2.36 -14.04
C CYS A 299 2.86 -3.27 -13.08
N GLY A 300 3.19 -2.73 -11.91
CA GLY A 300 3.82 -3.48 -10.84
C GLY A 300 5.30 -3.73 -11.12
N ALA A 301 5.86 -4.83 -10.61
CA ALA A 301 7.29 -5.09 -10.73
C ALA A 301 7.76 -5.28 -12.19
N PHE A 302 6.86 -5.48 -13.15
CA PHE A 302 7.19 -5.63 -14.56
C PHE A 302 7.62 -4.32 -15.25
N THR A 303 7.18 -3.16 -14.75
CA THR A 303 7.65 -1.83 -15.22
C THR A 303 8.93 -1.38 -14.49
N GLY A 304 9.42 -2.18 -13.55
CA GLY A 304 10.66 -1.95 -12.78
C GLY A 304 10.51 -2.29 -11.29
N PRO A 305 11.62 -2.45 -10.54
CA PRO A 305 11.57 -2.86 -9.14
C PRO A 305 10.90 -1.81 -8.24
N LYS A 306 9.86 -2.24 -7.51
CA LYS A 306 9.04 -1.38 -6.65
C LYS A 306 8.30 -2.15 -5.55
N ASP A 307 7.78 -1.41 -4.58
CA ASP A 307 7.03 -1.95 -3.45
C ASP A 307 5.54 -2.15 -3.75
N ILE A 308 4.81 -2.62 -2.74
CA ILE A 308 3.37 -2.91 -2.84
C ILE A 308 2.54 -1.63 -3.08
N PRO A 309 2.69 -0.54 -2.30
CA PRO A 309 1.95 0.71 -2.56
C PRO A 309 2.10 1.20 -3.99
N GLN A 310 3.33 1.23 -4.52
CA GLN A 310 3.58 1.70 -5.88
C GLN A 310 3.00 0.73 -6.92
N SER A 311 3.05 -0.58 -6.67
CA SER A 311 2.43 -1.59 -7.56
C SER A 311 0.91 -1.48 -7.62
N VAL A 312 0.25 -1.28 -6.46
CA VAL A 312 -1.22 -1.11 -6.39
C VAL A 312 -1.65 0.19 -7.06
N MET A 313 -0.88 1.25 -6.87
CA MET A 313 -1.07 2.53 -7.56
C MET A 313 -0.95 2.36 -9.07
N GLU A 314 0.13 1.73 -9.58
CA GLU A 314 0.28 1.49 -11.02
C GLU A 314 -0.78 0.56 -11.59
N ALA A 315 -1.26 -0.43 -10.84
CA ALA A 315 -2.37 -1.27 -11.28
C ALA A 315 -3.65 -0.44 -11.50
N SER A 316 -3.93 0.51 -10.60
CA SER A 316 -5.04 1.46 -10.76
C SER A 316 -4.81 2.42 -11.92
N ALA A 317 -3.58 2.88 -12.13
CA ALA A 317 -3.21 3.73 -13.26
C ALA A 317 -3.37 3.00 -14.60
N ALA A 318 -2.90 1.75 -14.70
CA ALA A 318 -3.07 0.91 -15.87
C ALA A 318 -4.55 0.60 -16.14
N ALA A 319 -5.37 0.39 -15.09
CA ALA A 319 -6.81 0.26 -15.23
C ALA A 319 -7.46 1.53 -15.79
N CYS A 320 -7.02 2.72 -15.33
CA CYS A 320 -7.45 4.00 -15.89
C CYS A 320 -7.14 4.08 -17.39
N ALA A 321 -5.87 3.89 -17.75
CA ALA A 321 -5.39 4.01 -19.13
C ALA A 321 -6.05 2.97 -20.06
N ALA A 322 -6.21 1.73 -19.59
CA ALA A 322 -6.84 0.64 -20.34
C ALA A 322 -8.34 0.83 -20.59
N THR A 323 -9.00 1.67 -19.81
CA THR A 323 -10.45 1.90 -19.92
C THR A 323 -10.80 3.21 -20.62
N GLU A 324 -9.86 4.14 -20.82
CA GLU A 324 -10.09 5.41 -21.54
C GLU A 324 -10.67 5.18 -22.95
N SER A 325 -10.06 4.29 -23.73
CA SER A 325 -10.52 3.95 -25.08
C SER A 325 -11.80 3.09 -25.08
N LEU A 326 -12.12 2.47 -23.94
CA LEU A 326 -13.30 1.62 -23.75
C LEU A 326 -14.49 2.38 -23.14
N ALA A 327 -14.33 3.66 -22.77
CA ALA A 327 -15.39 4.47 -22.19
C ALA A 327 -16.70 4.45 -23.01
N PRO A 328 -16.70 4.50 -24.36
CA PRO A 328 -17.92 4.39 -25.15
C PRO A 328 -18.65 3.04 -25.05
N ALA A 329 -17.95 1.98 -24.63
CA ALA A 329 -18.48 0.64 -24.46
C ALA A 329 -18.82 0.30 -22.99
N ARG A 330 -18.73 1.28 -22.07
CA ARG A 330 -19.09 1.09 -20.66
C ARG A 330 -20.51 0.52 -20.55
N ASN A 331 -20.67 -0.45 -19.65
CA ASN A 331 -21.93 -1.15 -19.37
C ASN A 331 -22.47 -2.08 -20.49
N THR A 332 -21.82 -2.16 -21.66
CA THR A 332 -22.31 -3.02 -22.77
C THR A 332 -22.17 -4.53 -22.53
N CYS A 333 -21.31 -4.93 -21.59
CA CYS A 333 -21.07 -6.33 -21.22
C CYS A 333 -21.26 -6.59 -19.71
N THR A 334 -21.86 -5.65 -18.98
CA THR A 334 -22.16 -5.82 -17.56
C THR A 334 -23.28 -6.83 -17.39
N LYS A 335 -23.15 -7.75 -16.43
CA LYS A 335 -24.23 -8.67 -16.04
C LYS A 335 -24.92 -8.12 -14.81
N GLU A 336 -26.24 -8.05 -14.84
CA GLU A 336 -27.01 -7.70 -13.64
C GLU A 336 -26.89 -8.83 -12.61
N LEU A 337 -26.55 -8.46 -11.37
CA LEU A 337 -26.56 -9.38 -10.24
C LEU A 337 -28.01 -9.62 -9.84
N ILE A 338 -28.47 -10.88 -9.89
CA ILE A 338 -29.80 -11.24 -9.42
C ILE A 338 -29.75 -11.35 -7.89
N ILE A 339 -30.21 -10.29 -7.21
CA ILE A 339 -30.33 -10.27 -5.75
C ILE A 339 -31.65 -10.94 -5.36
N PRO A 340 -31.63 -11.96 -4.46
CA PRO A 340 -32.85 -12.57 -3.94
C PRO A 340 -33.72 -11.53 -3.21
N PRO A 341 -35.06 -11.63 -3.29
CA PRO A 341 -35.94 -10.71 -2.57
C PRO A 341 -35.70 -10.81 -1.05
N GLU A 342 -35.63 -9.66 -0.39
CA GLU A 342 -35.48 -9.60 1.07
C GLU A 342 -36.72 -10.19 1.77
N ARG A 343 -36.50 -11.18 2.64
CA ARG A 343 -37.51 -11.79 3.50
C ARG A 343 -37.77 -10.88 4.69
N ASP A 344 -39.03 -10.48 4.89
CA ASP A 344 -39.44 -9.74 6.08
C ASP A 344 -39.49 -10.66 7.31
N VAL A 345 -38.62 -10.39 8.27
CA VAL A 345 -38.49 -11.16 9.51
C VAL A 345 -38.90 -10.37 10.76
N ARG A 346 -39.52 -9.19 10.60
CA ARG A 346 -39.87 -8.30 11.74
C ARG A 346 -40.87 -8.90 12.72
N ARG A 347 -41.67 -9.88 12.28
CA ARG A 347 -42.69 -10.56 13.10
C ARG A 347 -42.29 -11.97 13.51
N GLU A 348 -41.04 -12.36 13.25
CA GLU A 348 -40.52 -13.68 13.62
C GLU A 348 -39.72 -13.59 14.92
N PRO A 349 -39.75 -14.62 15.79
CA PRO A 349 -38.83 -14.69 16.92
C PRO A 349 -37.38 -14.80 16.42
N PRO A 350 -36.38 -14.27 17.15
CA PRO A 350 -34.98 -14.39 16.76
C PRO A 350 -34.54 -15.86 16.64
N ARG A 351 -33.88 -16.18 15.54
CA ARG A 351 -33.28 -17.47 15.19
C ARG A 351 -31.87 -17.21 14.69
N ILE A 352 -30.92 -17.32 15.61
CA ILE A 352 -29.53 -16.89 15.42
C ILE A 352 -28.68 -18.09 14.99
N GLY A 353 -27.91 -17.92 13.91
CA GLY A 353 -26.80 -18.81 13.57
C GLY A 353 -25.47 -18.21 14.01
N VAL A 354 -24.64 -18.97 14.72
CA VAL A 354 -23.30 -18.55 15.15
C VAL A 354 -22.24 -19.33 14.39
N PHE A 355 -21.34 -18.62 13.71
CA PHE A 355 -20.23 -19.22 12.97
C PHE A 355 -18.90 -18.82 13.61
N VAL A 356 -18.17 -19.80 14.16
CA VAL A 356 -16.92 -19.56 14.89
C VAL A 356 -15.72 -19.93 14.00
N CYS A 357 -14.81 -18.97 13.79
CA CYS A 357 -13.68 -19.10 12.88
C CYS A 357 -12.40 -19.50 13.63
N ASN A 358 -11.64 -20.46 13.09
CA ASN A 358 -10.28 -20.77 13.55
C ASN A 358 -9.23 -19.79 13.00
N CYS A 359 -9.44 -19.27 11.79
CA CYS A 359 -8.48 -18.43 11.07
C CYS A 359 -7.08 -19.08 10.99
N GLY A 360 -7.05 -20.40 10.78
CA GLY A 360 -5.84 -21.22 10.93
C GLY A 360 -5.41 -21.27 12.39
N ILE A 361 -4.16 -20.89 12.66
CA ILE A 361 -3.64 -20.80 14.03
C ILE A 361 -3.85 -19.42 14.67
N ASN A 362 -4.34 -18.43 13.91
CA ASN A 362 -4.46 -17.06 14.42
C ASN A 362 -5.48 -16.94 15.55
N ILE A 363 -6.58 -17.71 15.50
CA ILE A 363 -7.55 -17.81 16.60
C ILE A 363 -7.38 -19.18 17.25
N GLY A 364 -7.48 -20.26 16.47
CA GLY A 364 -7.44 -21.63 16.97
C GLY A 364 -6.10 -22.06 17.63
N GLY A 365 -5.03 -21.27 17.47
CA GLY A 365 -3.77 -21.50 18.17
C GLY A 365 -3.74 -20.99 19.61
N VAL A 366 -4.70 -20.15 20.01
CA VAL A 366 -4.80 -19.55 21.35
C VAL A 366 -6.18 -19.82 21.96
N VAL A 367 -7.24 -19.45 21.26
CA VAL A 367 -8.62 -19.66 21.71
C VAL A 367 -9.05 -21.09 21.36
N ARG A 368 -9.61 -21.81 22.33
CA ARG A 368 -10.18 -23.15 22.11
C ARG A 368 -11.54 -23.03 21.42
N VAL A 369 -11.50 -22.81 20.10
CA VAL A 369 -12.66 -22.59 19.23
C VAL A 369 -13.79 -23.63 19.42
N PRO A 370 -13.50 -24.95 19.56
CA PRO A 370 -14.56 -25.93 19.83
C PRO A 370 -15.33 -25.66 21.13
N GLU A 371 -14.68 -25.17 22.18
CA GLU A 371 -15.35 -24.82 23.44
C GLU A 371 -16.22 -23.56 23.30
N VAL A 372 -15.79 -22.59 22.50
CA VAL A 372 -16.57 -21.38 22.20
C VAL A 372 -17.81 -21.74 21.37
N ALA A 373 -17.66 -22.63 20.39
CA ALA A 373 -18.77 -23.13 19.58
C ALA A 373 -19.79 -23.89 20.44
N GLU A 374 -19.33 -24.76 21.35
CA GLU A 374 -20.24 -25.49 22.25
C GLU A 374 -20.95 -24.56 23.22
N PHE A 375 -20.24 -23.59 23.81
CA PHE A 375 -20.83 -22.55 24.64
C PHE A 375 -21.93 -21.77 23.88
N ALA A 376 -21.67 -21.38 22.64
CA ALA A 376 -22.62 -20.62 21.83
C ALA A 376 -23.94 -21.37 21.61
N ARG A 377 -23.93 -22.72 21.56
CA ARG A 377 -25.16 -23.53 21.42
C ARG A 377 -26.12 -23.35 22.60
N GLY A 378 -25.60 -23.03 23.79
CA GLY A 378 -26.40 -22.83 25.00
C GLY A 378 -27.01 -21.43 25.13
N LEU A 379 -26.70 -20.50 24.23
CA LEU A 379 -27.16 -19.11 24.34
C LEU A 379 -28.62 -18.94 23.86
N PRO A 380 -29.38 -17.99 24.45
CA PRO A 380 -30.75 -17.70 24.01
C PRO A 380 -30.85 -17.41 22.51
N HIS A 381 -31.89 -17.92 21.87
CA HIS A 381 -32.20 -17.74 20.44
C HIS A 381 -31.20 -18.36 19.44
N VAL A 382 -30.10 -18.96 19.90
CA VAL A 382 -29.17 -19.66 19.02
C VAL A 382 -29.75 -21.01 18.62
N VAL A 383 -29.93 -21.21 17.31
CA VAL A 383 -30.52 -22.45 16.75
C VAL A 383 -29.55 -23.25 15.89
N TYR A 384 -28.43 -22.64 15.50
CA TYR A 384 -27.38 -23.28 14.72
C TYR A 384 -26.00 -22.75 15.12
N VAL A 385 -25.03 -23.64 15.24
CA VAL A 385 -23.62 -23.27 15.45
C VAL A 385 -22.72 -24.14 14.60
N GLU A 386 -21.78 -23.51 13.90
CA GLU A 386 -20.79 -24.16 13.05
C GLU A 386 -19.39 -23.61 13.28
N GLU A 387 -18.43 -24.53 13.31
CA GLU A 387 -17.01 -24.23 13.34
C GLU A 387 -16.45 -24.27 11.93
N ASN A 388 -15.72 -23.23 11.55
CA ASN A 388 -15.09 -23.11 10.24
C ASN A 388 -13.58 -22.87 10.38
N LEU A 389 -12.79 -23.45 9.47
CA LEU A 389 -11.36 -23.14 9.40
C LEU A 389 -11.13 -21.68 8.96
N PHE A 390 -11.83 -21.28 7.90
CA PHE A 390 -11.84 -19.92 7.37
C PHE A 390 -13.27 -19.52 6.98
N THR A 391 -13.96 -18.79 7.86
CA THR A 391 -15.36 -18.36 7.60
C THR A 391 -15.46 -17.41 6.40
N CYS A 392 -14.43 -16.62 6.12
CA CYS A 392 -14.42 -15.68 4.98
C CYS A 392 -14.17 -16.36 3.61
N SER A 393 -13.87 -17.65 3.56
CA SER A 393 -13.63 -18.33 2.27
C SER A 393 -14.92 -18.40 1.44
N GLN A 394 -14.82 -18.29 0.11
CA GLN A 394 -15.98 -18.30 -0.78
C GLN A 394 -16.84 -19.56 -0.58
N ASP A 395 -16.19 -20.73 -0.50
CA ASP A 395 -16.89 -22.01 -0.30
C ASP A 395 -17.68 -22.01 1.03
N THR A 396 -17.13 -21.38 2.09
CA THR A 396 -17.83 -21.26 3.38
C THR A 396 -19.01 -20.28 3.27
N GLN A 397 -18.86 -19.16 2.57
CA GLN A 397 -19.94 -18.19 2.40
C GLN A 397 -21.12 -18.77 1.60
N ASP A 398 -20.83 -19.51 0.52
CA ASP A 398 -21.86 -20.19 -0.27
C ASP A 398 -22.63 -21.19 0.61
N LYS A 399 -21.92 -21.98 1.41
CA LYS A 399 -22.52 -22.89 2.39
C LYS A 399 -23.31 -22.16 3.47
N MET A 400 -22.82 -21.03 3.98
CA MET A 400 -23.55 -20.20 4.95
C MET A 400 -24.88 -19.72 4.36
N THR A 401 -24.89 -19.29 3.10
CA THR A 401 -26.13 -18.91 2.39
C THR A 401 -27.13 -20.07 2.33
N GLU A 402 -26.69 -21.29 2.06
CA GLU A 402 -27.53 -22.50 2.08
C GLU A 402 -28.07 -22.79 3.49
N VAL A 403 -27.20 -22.81 4.50
CA VAL A 403 -27.55 -23.05 5.90
C VAL A 403 -28.55 -22.04 6.42
N ILE A 404 -28.39 -20.75 6.10
CA ILE A 404 -29.35 -19.70 6.49
C ILE A 404 -30.75 -20.03 5.99
N LYS A 405 -30.87 -20.51 4.74
CA LYS A 405 -32.15 -20.90 4.14
C LYS A 405 -32.70 -22.18 4.76
N GLU A 406 -31.87 -23.23 4.85
CA GLU A 406 -32.29 -24.55 5.34
C GLU A 406 -32.70 -24.54 6.81
N GLN A 407 -31.95 -23.83 7.66
CA GLN A 407 -32.22 -23.74 9.09
C GLN A 407 -33.22 -22.62 9.43
N GLY A 408 -33.68 -21.86 8.44
CA GLY A 408 -34.58 -20.72 8.63
C GLY A 408 -34.00 -19.68 9.60
N LEU A 409 -32.70 -19.39 9.48
CA LEU A 409 -32.05 -18.36 10.28
C LEU A 409 -32.57 -16.99 9.86
N ASN A 410 -32.76 -16.09 10.82
CA ASN A 410 -33.13 -14.69 10.54
C ASN A 410 -32.12 -13.69 11.13
N ARG A 411 -31.08 -14.17 11.82
CA ARG A 411 -29.99 -13.37 12.36
C ARG A 411 -28.70 -14.18 12.32
N VAL A 412 -27.55 -13.52 12.13
CA VAL A 412 -26.25 -14.20 12.06
C VAL A 412 -25.21 -13.50 12.94
N VAL A 413 -24.44 -14.30 13.66
CA VAL A 413 -23.23 -13.87 14.36
C VAL A 413 -22.02 -14.59 13.77
N VAL A 414 -20.97 -13.84 13.44
CA VAL A 414 -19.67 -14.42 13.07
C VAL A 414 -18.64 -14.06 14.13
N ALA A 415 -18.08 -15.08 14.79
CA ALA A 415 -17.00 -14.94 15.76
C ALA A 415 -15.66 -15.17 15.06
N ALA A 416 -14.99 -14.08 14.68
CA ALA A 416 -13.78 -14.14 13.85
C ALA A 416 -12.87 -12.90 14.03
N CYS A 417 -12.52 -12.25 12.93
CA CYS A 417 -11.66 -11.07 12.87
C CYS A 417 -12.42 -9.76 13.12
N THR A 418 -11.75 -8.63 12.86
CA THR A 418 -12.36 -7.30 12.96
C THR A 418 -13.47 -7.07 11.92
N PRO A 419 -14.59 -6.42 12.31
CA PRO A 419 -15.62 -5.99 11.37
C PRO A 419 -15.10 -5.01 10.31
N ARG A 420 -14.05 -4.24 10.63
CA ARG A 420 -13.41 -3.30 9.68
C ARG A 420 -12.88 -3.96 8.40
N THR A 421 -12.72 -5.28 8.38
CA THR A 421 -12.16 -6.01 7.23
C THR A 421 -13.19 -6.85 6.50
N HIS A 422 -14.07 -7.56 7.21
CA HIS A 422 -14.94 -8.59 6.61
C HIS A 422 -16.42 -8.44 6.95
N GLU A 423 -16.86 -7.36 7.60
CA GLU A 423 -18.29 -7.17 7.87
C GLU A 423 -19.11 -7.13 6.57
N GLU A 424 -18.68 -6.32 5.59
CA GLU A 424 -19.35 -6.18 4.29
C GLU A 424 -19.47 -7.51 3.54
N LEU A 425 -18.45 -8.37 3.66
CA LEU A 425 -18.41 -9.71 3.07
C LEU A 425 -19.54 -10.60 3.62
N PHE A 426 -19.71 -10.63 4.93
CA PHE A 426 -20.78 -11.42 5.56
C PHE A 426 -22.17 -10.77 5.38
N GLN A 427 -22.23 -9.45 5.32
CA GLN A 427 -23.43 -8.72 4.92
C GLN A 427 -23.89 -9.11 3.51
N GLU A 428 -22.97 -9.30 2.57
CA GLU A 428 -23.25 -9.82 1.23
C GLU A 428 -23.75 -11.28 1.27
N THR A 429 -23.18 -12.12 2.14
CA THR A 429 -23.69 -13.49 2.39
C THR A 429 -25.16 -13.47 2.83
N LEU A 430 -25.56 -12.54 3.70
CA LEU A 430 -26.95 -12.37 4.13
C LEU A 430 -27.86 -11.92 2.98
N ILE A 431 -27.40 -10.98 2.15
CA ILE A 431 -28.13 -10.53 0.95
C ILE A 431 -28.37 -11.70 -0.01
N ASN A 432 -27.34 -12.52 -0.27
CA ASN A 432 -27.43 -13.72 -1.09
C ASN A 432 -28.35 -14.81 -0.47
N ALA A 433 -28.56 -14.74 0.84
CA ALA A 433 -29.53 -15.56 1.55
C ALA A 433 -30.96 -15.00 1.55
N GLY A 434 -31.17 -13.78 1.06
CA GLY A 434 -32.45 -13.07 1.10
C GLY A 434 -32.77 -12.46 2.47
N LEU A 435 -31.76 -12.19 3.30
CA LEU A 435 -31.90 -11.47 4.57
C LEU A 435 -31.38 -10.04 4.47
N ASN A 436 -31.95 -9.16 5.29
CA ASN A 436 -31.43 -7.81 5.45
C ASN A 436 -30.02 -7.84 6.05
N LYS A 437 -29.08 -7.12 5.42
CA LYS A 437 -27.67 -7.15 5.82
C LYS A 437 -27.40 -6.67 7.26
N TYR A 438 -28.27 -5.85 7.84
CA TYR A 438 -28.11 -5.31 9.19
C TYR A 438 -28.55 -6.28 10.29
N LEU A 439 -28.96 -7.49 9.93
CA LEU A 439 -29.32 -8.57 10.84
C LEU A 439 -28.10 -9.42 11.24
N PHE A 440 -26.95 -8.75 11.33
CA PHE A 440 -25.63 -9.34 11.43
C PHE A 440 -24.80 -8.63 12.50
N GLU A 441 -24.00 -9.37 13.25
CA GLU A 441 -23.00 -8.83 14.18
C GLU A 441 -21.71 -9.67 14.13
N MET A 442 -20.55 -9.02 14.29
CA MET A 442 -19.27 -9.71 14.47
C MET A 442 -18.81 -9.70 15.93
N ALA A 443 -18.46 -10.88 16.44
CA ALA A 443 -17.65 -11.00 17.65
C ALA A 443 -16.16 -11.07 17.26
N ASN A 444 -15.41 -10.01 17.55
CA ASN A 444 -13.99 -9.93 17.20
C ASN A 444 -13.12 -10.69 18.22
N ILE A 445 -12.99 -12.00 18.00
CA ILE A 445 -12.20 -12.92 18.85
C ILE A 445 -10.76 -13.13 18.34
N ARG A 446 -10.31 -12.31 17.37
CA ARG A 446 -8.92 -12.33 16.87
C ARG A 446 -8.13 -11.12 17.31
N ASN A 447 -8.47 -9.97 16.73
CA ASN A 447 -7.72 -8.73 16.91
C ASN A 447 -7.87 -8.18 18.34
N HIS A 448 -9.00 -8.44 18.99
CA HIS A 448 -9.26 -8.00 20.37
C HIS A 448 -9.08 -9.11 21.41
N ASP A 449 -8.68 -10.30 20.97
CA ASP A 449 -8.61 -11.47 21.84
C ASP A 449 -7.39 -12.34 21.54
N SER A 450 -7.48 -13.34 20.65
CA SER A 450 -6.40 -14.31 20.42
C SER A 450 -5.01 -13.71 20.14
N TRP A 451 -4.92 -12.61 19.40
CA TRP A 451 -3.63 -11.97 19.09
C TRP A 451 -3.01 -11.20 20.26
N VAL A 452 -3.81 -10.80 21.25
CA VAL A 452 -3.36 -9.97 22.38
C VAL A 452 -3.31 -10.73 23.70
N HIS A 453 -3.81 -11.97 23.74
CA HIS A 453 -3.78 -12.88 24.90
C HIS A 453 -3.08 -14.22 24.59
N GLY A 454 -2.07 -14.21 23.71
CA GLY A 454 -1.36 -15.43 23.32
C GLY A 454 -0.72 -16.20 24.48
N ASP A 455 -0.34 -15.49 25.55
CA ASP A 455 0.29 -16.07 26.74
C ASP A 455 -0.72 -16.61 27.77
N ASP A 456 -2.03 -16.37 27.60
CA ASP A 456 -3.09 -16.87 28.48
C ASP A 456 -4.29 -17.45 27.68
N PRO A 457 -4.13 -18.65 27.09
CA PRO A 457 -5.18 -19.33 26.33
C PRO A 457 -6.48 -19.57 27.11
N ASP A 458 -6.40 -19.72 28.43
CA ASP A 458 -7.58 -19.94 29.28
C ASP A 458 -8.41 -18.66 29.40
N ALA A 459 -7.79 -17.54 29.76
CA ALA A 459 -8.48 -16.25 29.80
C ALA A 459 -8.96 -15.82 28.41
N ALA A 460 -8.18 -16.07 27.35
CA ALA A 460 -8.58 -15.81 25.97
C ALA A 460 -9.84 -16.59 25.59
N THR A 461 -9.92 -17.88 25.97
CA THR A 461 -11.09 -18.71 25.65
C THR A 461 -12.35 -18.23 26.39
N GLU A 462 -12.24 -17.85 27.66
CA GLU A 462 -13.38 -17.28 28.41
C GLU A 462 -13.81 -15.93 27.84
N LYS A 463 -12.85 -15.06 27.50
CA LYS A 463 -13.13 -13.79 26.84
C LYS A 463 -13.83 -13.98 25.49
N ALA A 464 -13.42 -14.96 24.70
CA ALA A 464 -14.08 -15.30 23.44
C ALA A 464 -15.55 -15.69 23.66
N LYS A 465 -15.85 -16.49 24.69
CA LYS A 465 -17.24 -16.86 25.06
C LYS A 465 -18.05 -15.61 25.41
N ASP A 466 -17.49 -14.70 26.21
CA ASP A 466 -18.15 -13.44 26.57
C ASP A 466 -18.44 -12.57 25.34
N LEU A 467 -17.46 -12.40 24.45
CA LEU A 467 -17.62 -11.63 23.22
C LEU A 467 -18.73 -12.22 22.33
N VAL A 468 -18.82 -13.54 22.21
CA VAL A 468 -19.90 -14.21 21.47
C VAL A 468 -21.25 -13.97 22.16
N ARG A 469 -21.33 -14.10 23.49
CA ARG A 469 -22.56 -13.84 24.25
C ARG A 469 -23.04 -12.40 24.10
N MET A 470 -22.13 -11.43 24.17
CA MET A 470 -22.40 -10.01 23.92
C MET A 470 -22.98 -9.78 22.52
N ALA A 471 -22.34 -10.37 21.50
CA ALA A 471 -22.80 -10.25 20.11
C ALA A 471 -24.18 -10.90 19.90
N VAL A 472 -24.41 -12.10 20.44
CA VAL A 472 -25.71 -12.79 20.39
C VAL A 472 -26.81 -11.97 21.08
N ALA A 473 -26.53 -11.40 22.26
CA ALA A 473 -27.49 -10.59 22.99
C ALA A 473 -27.93 -9.34 22.21
N LYS A 474 -26.99 -8.63 21.57
CA LYS A 474 -27.29 -7.50 20.69
C LYS A 474 -28.06 -7.95 19.44
N THR A 475 -27.60 -9.03 18.82
CA THR A 475 -28.16 -9.58 17.57
C THR A 475 -29.62 -10.00 17.71
N ALA A 476 -30.03 -10.49 18.88
CA ALA A 476 -31.41 -10.85 19.18
C ALA A 476 -32.38 -9.67 19.07
N LEU A 477 -31.88 -8.43 19.19
CA LEU A 477 -32.68 -7.20 19.18
C LEU A 477 -32.58 -6.43 17.85
N LEU A 478 -31.66 -6.79 16.97
CA LEU A 478 -31.48 -6.12 15.68
C LEU A 478 -32.76 -6.20 14.85
N SER A 479 -33.05 -5.11 14.15
CA SER A 479 -34.17 -5.01 13.21
C SER A 479 -33.64 -4.72 11.79
N PRO A 480 -34.37 -5.14 10.73
CA PRO A 480 -33.99 -4.81 9.36
C PRO A 480 -33.93 -3.29 9.18
N LEU A 481 -32.81 -2.78 8.64
CA LEU A 481 -32.67 -1.35 8.36
C LEU A 481 -32.85 -1.09 6.86
N GLN A 482 -33.47 0.04 6.54
CA GLN A 482 -33.73 0.47 5.18
C GLN A 482 -32.61 1.40 4.69
N GLN A 483 -32.27 1.28 3.41
CA GLN A 483 -31.44 2.24 2.72
C GLN A 483 -32.24 2.85 1.58
N THR A 484 -32.01 4.12 1.31
CA THR A 484 -32.60 4.83 0.18
C THR A 484 -31.52 5.05 -0.88
N ASP A 485 -31.89 4.89 -2.15
CA ASP A 485 -31.02 5.21 -3.27
C ASP A 485 -31.03 6.74 -3.46
N LEU A 486 -29.84 7.34 -3.42
CA LEU A 486 -29.63 8.73 -3.80
C LEU A 486 -28.88 8.81 -5.12
N PRO A 487 -29.29 9.69 -6.04
CA PRO A 487 -28.55 9.91 -7.27
C PRO A 487 -27.15 10.46 -6.97
N ILE A 488 -26.20 10.13 -7.84
CA ILE A 488 -24.85 10.66 -7.79
C ILE A 488 -24.74 11.84 -8.76
N SER A 489 -24.14 12.93 -8.31
CA SER A 489 -23.62 13.96 -9.20
C SER A 489 -22.42 13.40 -9.96
N GLN A 490 -22.62 13.02 -11.22
CA GLN A 490 -21.59 12.40 -12.07
C GLN A 490 -20.58 13.43 -12.61
N SER A 491 -20.06 14.30 -11.75
CA SER A 491 -18.98 15.24 -12.04
C SER A 491 -17.91 15.18 -10.94
N ALA A 492 -16.70 15.62 -11.27
CA ALA A 492 -15.58 15.61 -10.34
C ALA A 492 -15.04 17.02 -10.07
N LEU A 493 -14.52 17.24 -8.87
CA LEU A 493 -13.70 18.38 -8.51
C LEU A 493 -12.23 17.95 -8.41
N VAL A 494 -11.32 18.68 -9.04
CA VAL A 494 -9.88 18.49 -8.89
C VAL A 494 -9.27 19.78 -8.36
N VAL A 495 -8.49 19.68 -7.27
CA VAL A 495 -7.92 20.83 -6.57
C VAL A 495 -6.41 20.88 -6.78
N GLY A 496 -5.95 21.84 -7.58
CA GLY A 496 -4.54 22.07 -7.93
C GLY A 496 -4.23 21.74 -9.40
N GLY A 497 -3.78 22.73 -10.16
CA GLY A 497 -3.42 22.68 -11.59
C GLY A 497 -1.98 22.29 -11.88
N GLY A 498 -1.33 21.53 -10.99
CA GLY A 498 -0.03 20.90 -11.27
C GLY A 498 -0.12 19.73 -12.25
N ILE A 499 1.00 19.09 -12.60
CA ILE A 499 1.00 17.90 -13.48
C ILE A 499 0.01 16.82 -12.99
N ALA A 500 0.00 16.55 -11.68
CA ALA A 500 -0.89 15.53 -11.10
C ALA A 500 -2.38 15.89 -11.30
N GLY A 501 -2.78 17.11 -10.96
CA GLY A 501 -4.18 17.53 -11.12
C GLY A 501 -4.60 17.62 -12.58
N MET A 502 -3.79 18.18 -13.47
CA MET A 502 -4.08 18.19 -14.91
C MET A 502 -4.23 16.78 -15.48
N THR A 503 -3.35 15.85 -15.09
CA THR A 503 -3.43 14.44 -15.49
C THR A 503 -4.73 13.79 -15.00
N ALA A 504 -5.10 13.99 -13.73
CA ALA A 504 -6.32 13.45 -13.16
C ALA A 504 -7.57 14.02 -13.85
N SER A 505 -7.59 15.33 -14.12
CA SER A 505 -8.69 15.99 -14.84
C SER A 505 -8.87 15.44 -16.25
N LEU A 506 -7.77 15.27 -17.01
CA LEU A 506 -7.83 14.70 -18.36
C LEU A 506 -8.27 13.24 -18.34
N ALA A 507 -7.77 12.43 -17.41
CA ALA A 507 -8.17 11.03 -17.27
C ALA A 507 -9.68 10.89 -17.01
N LEU A 508 -10.23 11.69 -16.09
CA LEU A 508 -11.66 11.73 -15.80
C LEU A 508 -12.50 12.23 -16.99
N ALA A 509 -12.04 13.31 -17.65
CA ALA A 509 -12.72 13.86 -18.80
C ALA A 509 -12.77 12.87 -19.97
N ARG A 510 -11.66 12.20 -20.30
CA ARG A 510 -11.58 11.17 -21.35
C ARG A 510 -12.52 10.01 -21.08
N GLN A 511 -12.79 9.71 -19.81
CA GLN A 511 -13.74 8.69 -19.37
C GLN A 511 -15.22 9.13 -19.47
N GLY A 512 -15.50 10.36 -19.91
CA GLY A 512 -16.88 10.81 -20.13
C GLY A 512 -17.43 11.77 -19.08
N TYR A 513 -16.69 12.06 -18.01
CA TYR A 513 -17.24 12.81 -16.87
C TYR A 513 -16.86 14.29 -16.91
N PRO A 514 -17.79 15.21 -16.63
CA PRO A 514 -17.47 16.62 -16.38
C PRO A 514 -16.51 16.79 -15.19
N VAL A 515 -15.57 17.73 -15.31
CA VAL A 515 -14.57 18.00 -14.29
C VAL A 515 -14.46 19.50 -14.04
N HIS A 516 -14.43 19.91 -12.78
CA HIS A 516 -14.04 21.25 -12.38
C HIS A 516 -12.59 21.21 -11.87
N LEU A 517 -11.69 21.92 -12.53
CA LEU A 517 -10.29 22.05 -12.11
C LEU A 517 -10.09 23.42 -11.45
N VAL A 518 -9.81 23.44 -10.15
CA VAL A 518 -9.58 24.66 -9.38
C VAL A 518 -8.08 24.87 -9.19
N GLU A 519 -7.57 26.00 -9.66
CA GLU A 519 -6.17 26.43 -9.51
C GLU A 519 -6.10 27.81 -8.84
N ARG A 520 -5.27 27.91 -7.80
CA ARG A 520 -5.09 29.15 -7.02
C ARG A 520 -4.36 30.25 -7.80
N SER A 521 -3.54 29.88 -8.78
CA SER A 521 -2.76 30.77 -9.64
C SER A 521 -3.47 31.05 -10.97
N GLU A 522 -2.92 31.99 -11.73
CA GLU A 522 -3.25 32.24 -13.14
C GLU A 522 -2.50 31.30 -14.11
N THR A 523 -1.63 30.42 -13.61
CA THR A 523 -0.84 29.51 -14.44
C THR A 523 -0.91 28.06 -13.98
N LEU A 524 -1.06 27.16 -14.96
CA LEU A 524 -0.96 25.72 -14.77
C LEU A 524 0.49 25.23 -14.80
N GLY A 525 0.71 24.04 -14.24
CA GLY A 525 1.98 23.31 -14.25
C GLY A 525 2.62 23.13 -12.87
N GLY A 526 2.31 24.01 -11.90
CA GLY A 526 2.86 23.95 -10.55
C GLY A 526 4.40 23.91 -10.52
N ASN A 527 4.97 23.14 -9.59
CA ASN A 527 6.43 23.02 -9.40
C ASN A 527 7.17 22.52 -10.64
N ALA A 528 6.51 21.77 -11.52
CA ALA A 528 7.15 21.23 -12.71
C ALA A 528 7.66 22.33 -13.66
N ARG A 529 7.07 23.53 -13.60
CA ARG A 529 7.56 24.71 -14.34
C ARG A 529 8.99 25.10 -13.97
N MET A 530 9.48 24.65 -12.83
CA MET A 530 10.83 24.92 -12.34
C MET A 530 11.83 23.83 -12.75
N LEU A 531 11.38 22.73 -13.36
CA LEU A 531 12.21 21.61 -13.76
C LEU A 531 12.54 21.69 -15.26
N ASN A 532 13.75 21.26 -15.62
CA ASN A 532 14.20 21.27 -17.02
C ASN A 532 13.80 19.99 -17.76
N GLN A 533 14.18 18.84 -17.19
CA GLN A 533 13.99 17.53 -17.79
C GLN A 533 13.57 16.51 -16.74
N ALA A 534 12.88 15.45 -17.18
CA ALA A 534 12.63 14.28 -16.37
C ALA A 534 13.85 13.34 -16.40
N HIS A 535 13.81 12.28 -15.60
CA HIS A 535 14.99 11.45 -15.35
C HIS A 535 15.51 10.62 -16.53
N LYS A 536 14.73 10.49 -17.61
CA LYS A 536 15.20 9.86 -18.87
C LYS A 536 15.52 10.92 -19.94
N GLY A 537 15.58 12.19 -19.57
CA GLY A 537 15.95 13.31 -20.43
C GLY A 537 14.79 13.98 -21.17
N GLU A 538 13.54 13.58 -20.91
CA GLU A 538 12.38 14.19 -21.56
C GLU A 538 12.16 15.65 -21.09
N PRO A 539 11.95 16.62 -21.98
CA PRO A 539 11.73 18.01 -21.58
C PRO A 539 10.42 18.19 -20.81
N VAL A 540 10.49 18.74 -19.60
CA VAL A 540 9.29 18.95 -18.76
C VAL A 540 8.42 20.09 -19.29
N ALA A 541 9.02 21.09 -19.95
CA ALA A 541 8.28 22.18 -20.58
C ALA A 541 7.28 21.68 -21.64
N ASP A 542 7.68 20.69 -22.46
CA ASP A 542 6.84 20.11 -23.50
C ASP A 542 5.61 19.42 -22.91
N LEU A 543 5.79 18.68 -21.80
CA LEU A 543 4.68 18.07 -21.08
C LEU A 543 3.70 19.13 -20.55
N ILE A 544 4.20 20.19 -19.91
CA ILE A 544 3.36 21.24 -19.34
C ILE A 544 2.57 21.94 -20.43
N GLN A 545 3.23 22.27 -21.54
CA GLN A 545 2.58 22.89 -22.69
C GLN A 545 1.45 21.99 -23.21
N LYS A 546 1.76 20.71 -23.49
CA LYS A 546 0.77 19.73 -23.97
C LYS A 546 -0.41 19.59 -23.03
N LEU A 547 -0.17 19.40 -21.73
CA LEU A 547 -1.24 19.28 -20.73
C LEU A 547 -2.08 20.56 -20.66
N THR A 548 -1.45 21.74 -20.70
CA THR A 548 -2.17 23.02 -20.65
C THR A 548 -3.07 23.19 -21.88
N GLU A 549 -2.58 22.85 -23.07
CA GLU A 549 -3.34 22.92 -24.32
C GLU A 549 -4.52 21.93 -24.30
N GLU A 550 -4.32 20.70 -23.82
CA GLU A 550 -5.37 19.70 -23.68
C GLU A 550 -6.43 20.11 -22.64
N ILE A 551 -6.02 20.63 -21.48
CA ILE A 551 -6.95 21.13 -20.45
C ILE A 551 -7.82 22.27 -21.00
N ARG A 552 -7.22 23.24 -21.68
CA ARG A 552 -7.96 24.40 -22.21
C ARG A 552 -8.87 24.06 -23.39
N SER A 553 -8.62 22.95 -24.09
CA SER A 553 -9.41 22.54 -25.27
C SER A 553 -10.46 21.46 -24.97
N GLU A 554 -10.35 20.71 -23.87
CA GLU A 554 -11.33 19.69 -23.47
C GLU A 554 -12.60 20.32 -22.90
N LYS A 555 -13.73 20.11 -23.60
CA LYS A 555 -15.02 20.74 -23.30
C LYS A 555 -15.65 20.24 -22.00
N ARG A 556 -15.25 19.08 -21.50
CA ARG A 556 -15.72 18.53 -20.23
C ARG A 556 -15.00 19.12 -19.01
N ILE A 557 -13.93 19.89 -19.21
CA ILE A 557 -13.16 20.50 -18.13
C ILE A 557 -13.54 21.98 -18.02
N THR A 558 -14.11 22.35 -16.88
CA THR A 558 -14.31 23.74 -16.47
C THR A 558 -13.12 24.16 -15.63
N LEU A 559 -12.29 25.06 -16.17
CA LEU A 559 -11.08 25.56 -15.52
C LEU A 559 -11.40 26.83 -14.71
N HIS A 560 -11.05 26.81 -13.42
CA HIS A 560 -11.22 27.90 -12.46
C HIS A 560 -9.84 28.39 -11.99
N GLU A 561 -9.29 29.37 -12.70
CA GLU A 561 -8.00 30.02 -12.38
C GLU A 561 -8.19 31.17 -11.38
N ASN A 562 -7.18 31.43 -10.55
CA ASN A 562 -7.25 32.41 -9.46
C ASN A 562 -8.39 32.13 -8.47
N SER A 563 -8.68 30.85 -8.25
CA SER A 563 -9.80 30.39 -7.44
C SER A 563 -9.32 29.61 -6.22
N VAL A 564 -9.97 29.84 -5.08
CA VAL A 564 -9.71 29.09 -3.84
C VAL A 564 -11.01 28.53 -3.28
N ILE A 565 -10.93 27.37 -2.62
CA ILE A 565 -12.07 26.78 -1.92
C ILE A 565 -12.27 27.51 -0.60
N THR A 566 -13.51 27.90 -0.31
CA THR A 566 -13.88 28.61 0.93
C THR A 566 -14.77 27.79 1.85
N HIS A 567 -15.47 26.78 1.31
CA HIS A 567 -16.33 25.89 2.09
C HIS A 567 -16.67 24.62 1.32
N VAL A 568 -16.88 23.50 2.02
CA VAL A 568 -17.33 22.23 1.42
C VAL A 568 -18.39 21.59 2.33
N ASP A 569 -19.52 21.26 1.75
CA ASP A 569 -20.61 20.49 2.35
C ASP A 569 -20.89 19.21 1.56
N GLY A 570 -21.67 18.32 2.16
CA GLY A 570 -22.15 17.11 1.51
C GLY A 570 -21.32 15.86 1.82
N PHE A 571 -21.42 14.87 0.96
CA PHE A 571 -20.83 13.55 1.12
C PHE A 571 -20.60 12.90 -0.24
N ILE A 572 -19.96 11.71 -0.26
CA ILE A 572 -19.77 10.92 -1.49
C ILE A 572 -20.98 10.97 -2.41
N GLY A 573 -20.75 11.29 -3.68
CA GLY A 573 -21.77 11.42 -4.72
C GLY A 573 -22.58 12.73 -4.69
N ASN A 574 -22.53 13.51 -3.62
CA ASN A 574 -23.37 14.70 -3.42
C ASN A 574 -22.63 15.79 -2.62
N PHE A 575 -21.46 16.22 -3.09
CA PHE A 575 -20.71 17.34 -2.51
C PHE A 575 -21.15 18.68 -3.11
N LYS A 576 -21.07 19.72 -2.28
CA LYS A 576 -21.22 21.13 -2.67
C LYS A 576 -19.99 21.89 -2.22
N THR A 577 -19.23 22.42 -3.18
CA THR A 577 -18.01 23.18 -2.88
C THR A 577 -18.19 24.64 -3.28
N GLU A 578 -18.02 25.54 -2.32
CA GLU A 578 -17.94 26.97 -2.59
C GLU A 578 -16.51 27.32 -3.01
N ILE A 579 -16.38 27.97 -4.17
CA ILE A 579 -15.14 28.56 -4.64
C ILE A 579 -15.26 30.08 -4.67
N ALA A 580 -14.16 30.77 -4.38
CA ALA A 580 -14.03 32.21 -4.48
C ALA A 580 -13.00 32.60 -5.54
N THR A 581 -13.41 33.47 -6.47
CA THR A 581 -12.56 34.05 -7.51
C THR A 581 -12.63 35.57 -7.39
N GLY A 582 -11.60 36.17 -6.79
CA GLY A 582 -11.65 37.59 -6.41
C GLY A 582 -12.81 37.88 -5.44
N SER A 583 -13.77 38.71 -5.85
CA SER A 583 -14.98 39.02 -5.06
C SER A 583 -16.18 38.13 -5.38
N SER A 584 -16.10 37.30 -6.43
CA SER A 584 -17.17 36.38 -6.83
C SER A 584 -17.11 35.09 -6.03
N ARG A 585 -18.29 34.51 -5.75
CA ARG A 585 -18.43 33.18 -5.15
C ARG A 585 -19.35 32.34 -6.01
N GLU A 586 -18.99 31.08 -6.19
CA GLU A 586 -19.74 30.09 -6.95
C GLU A 586 -19.82 28.79 -6.14
N ILE A 587 -20.95 28.10 -6.23
CA ILE A 587 -21.13 26.76 -5.65
C ILE A 587 -21.10 25.73 -6.78
N ILE A 588 -20.24 24.73 -6.62
CA ILE A 588 -20.07 23.62 -7.55
C ILE A 588 -20.61 22.35 -6.91
N ASP A 589 -21.59 21.72 -7.55
CA ASP A 589 -22.06 20.38 -7.19
C ASP A 589 -21.19 19.32 -7.87
N HIS A 590 -20.67 18.34 -7.11
CA HIS A 590 -19.87 17.24 -7.64
C HIS A 590 -20.00 15.96 -6.82
N GLY A 591 -19.67 14.82 -7.41
CA GLY A 591 -19.77 13.52 -6.75
C GLY A 591 -18.50 13.10 -6.03
N VAL A 592 -17.35 13.57 -6.50
CA VAL A 592 -16.03 13.19 -5.99
C VAL A 592 -15.05 14.35 -6.05
N ALA A 593 -14.08 14.37 -5.14
CA ALA A 593 -12.98 15.33 -5.15
C ALA A 593 -11.62 14.64 -5.22
N ILE A 594 -10.66 15.22 -5.94
CA ILE A 594 -9.25 14.81 -5.97
C ILE A 594 -8.38 15.97 -5.49
N LEU A 595 -7.63 15.74 -4.41
CA LEU A 595 -6.69 16.72 -3.85
C LEU A 595 -5.30 16.54 -4.47
N ALA A 596 -4.82 17.59 -5.15
CA ALA A 596 -3.57 17.61 -5.91
C ALA A 596 -2.79 18.93 -5.68
N THR A 597 -2.81 19.48 -4.47
CA THR A 597 -2.29 20.82 -4.14
C THR A 597 -0.77 20.97 -4.22
N GLY A 598 -0.03 19.88 -4.42
CA GLY A 598 1.42 19.89 -4.56
C GLY A 598 2.15 20.05 -3.22
N ALA A 599 3.33 20.64 -3.26
CA ALA A 599 4.15 20.92 -2.08
C ALA A 599 5.12 22.08 -2.39
N ALA A 600 5.96 22.48 -1.44
CA ALA A 600 6.95 23.55 -1.62
C ALA A 600 8.39 23.04 -1.51
N GLU A 601 9.31 23.78 -2.13
CA GLU A 601 10.75 23.67 -1.85
C GLU A 601 11.06 24.32 -0.50
N TYR A 602 11.82 23.63 0.35
CA TYR A 602 12.35 24.19 1.58
C TYR A 602 13.40 25.26 1.28
N LYS A 603 13.28 26.40 1.96
CA LYS A 603 14.25 27.50 1.90
C LYS A 603 15.17 27.43 3.12
N PRO A 604 16.42 26.94 2.97
CA PRO A 604 17.27 26.65 4.10
C PRO A 604 17.77 27.91 4.80
N LYS A 605 18.09 27.76 6.10
CA LYS A 605 18.75 28.81 6.90
C LYS A 605 20.22 28.47 7.20
N GLU A 606 20.73 27.42 6.55
CA GLU A 606 22.10 26.92 6.69
C GLU A 606 22.88 27.14 5.39
N TYR A 607 24.21 27.01 5.48
CA TYR A 607 25.14 27.06 4.34
C TYR A 607 25.15 28.38 3.55
N LEU A 608 24.90 29.52 4.19
CA LEU A 608 24.89 30.86 3.58
C LEU A 608 23.83 31.06 2.49
N TYR A 609 22.77 30.24 2.49
CA TYR A 609 21.66 30.43 1.58
C TYR A 609 20.98 31.79 1.80
N GLY A 610 20.77 32.55 0.71
CA GLY A 610 20.24 33.92 0.76
C GLY A 610 21.26 34.98 1.21
N GLU A 611 22.43 34.58 1.69
CA GLU A 611 23.51 35.48 2.13
C GLU A 611 24.64 35.59 1.10
N HIS A 612 24.86 34.57 0.27
CA HIS A 612 25.93 34.53 -0.74
C HIS A 612 25.41 34.09 -2.12
N GLU A 613 25.77 34.84 -3.18
CA GLU A 613 25.25 34.65 -4.55
C GLU A 613 25.67 33.35 -5.26
N ALA A 614 26.63 32.63 -4.68
CA ALA A 614 27.15 31.36 -5.20
C ALA A 614 26.35 30.16 -4.66
N VAL A 615 25.54 30.38 -3.62
CA VAL A 615 24.73 29.36 -2.98
C VAL A 615 23.34 29.40 -3.57
N VAL A 616 22.93 28.28 -4.16
CA VAL A 616 21.63 28.13 -4.84
C VAL A 616 20.95 26.84 -4.39
N THR A 617 19.63 26.78 -4.47
CA THR A 617 18.89 25.52 -4.33
C THR A 617 18.89 24.72 -5.64
N HIS A 618 18.36 23.49 -5.61
CA HIS A 618 18.18 22.68 -6.81
C HIS A 618 17.31 23.34 -7.88
N LEU A 619 16.17 23.93 -7.50
CA LEU A 619 15.29 24.60 -8.46
C LEU A 619 15.93 25.88 -9.03
N GLU A 620 16.74 26.58 -8.23
CA GLU A 620 17.50 27.72 -8.70
C GLU A 620 18.61 27.30 -9.66
N MET A 621 19.33 26.21 -9.38
CA MET A 621 20.31 25.61 -10.30
C MET A 621 19.67 25.23 -11.64
N ASP A 622 18.48 24.61 -11.63
CA ASP A 622 17.72 24.36 -12.87
C ASP A 622 17.40 25.66 -13.61
N GLY A 623 17.02 26.71 -12.89
CA GLY A 623 16.85 28.05 -13.43
C GLY A 623 18.12 28.59 -14.10
N LEU A 624 19.28 28.42 -13.48
CA LEU A 624 20.58 28.84 -14.06
C LEU A 624 20.90 28.08 -15.34
N LEU A 625 20.73 26.76 -15.32
CA LEU A 625 20.97 25.88 -16.47
C LEU A 625 20.04 26.22 -17.64
N ARG A 626 18.76 26.47 -17.36
CA ARG A 626 17.74 26.84 -18.35
C ARG A 626 18.03 28.17 -19.03
N ASN A 627 18.46 29.15 -18.23
CA ASN A 627 18.67 30.52 -18.70
C ASN A 627 20.08 30.73 -19.30
N ASN A 628 20.91 29.69 -19.34
CA ASN A 628 22.33 29.79 -19.72
C ASN A 628 23.05 30.91 -18.94
N ASP A 629 22.84 30.93 -17.62
CA ASP A 629 23.45 31.92 -16.75
C ASP A 629 24.99 31.82 -16.82
N ALA A 630 25.66 32.95 -17.00
CA ALA A 630 27.11 33.02 -17.14
C ALA A 630 27.88 32.44 -15.94
N ARG A 631 27.25 32.32 -14.76
CA ARG A 631 27.84 31.64 -13.59
C ARG A 631 28.07 30.15 -13.86
N VAL A 632 27.17 29.49 -14.57
CA VAL A 632 27.30 28.06 -14.92
C VAL A 632 28.47 27.87 -15.89
N ASP A 633 28.54 28.69 -16.94
CA ASP A 633 29.57 28.55 -17.98
C ASP A 633 30.98 28.87 -17.46
N LYS A 634 31.09 29.76 -16.47
CA LYS A 634 32.35 30.13 -15.83
C LYS A 634 32.76 29.19 -14.70
N ALA A 635 31.84 28.40 -14.16
CA ALA A 635 32.13 27.50 -13.05
C ALA A 635 33.16 26.45 -13.45
N ARG A 636 34.21 26.33 -12.64
CA ARG A 636 35.22 25.27 -12.73
C ARG A 636 35.08 24.28 -11.60
N GLN A 637 34.47 24.68 -10.49
CA GLN A 637 34.26 23.84 -9.32
C GLN A 637 32.85 24.02 -8.75
N VAL A 638 32.06 22.94 -8.73
CA VAL A 638 30.70 22.92 -8.20
C VAL A 638 30.61 21.89 -7.07
N VAL A 639 29.98 22.28 -5.97
CA VAL A 639 29.70 21.39 -4.85
C VAL A 639 28.19 21.21 -4.70
N PHE A 640 27.75 19.99 -4.44
CA PHE A 640 26.38 19.68 -4.05
C PHE A 640 26.37 19.20 -2.60
N ILE A 641 25.45 19.70 -1.78
CA ILE A 641 25.21 19.17 -0.43
C ILE A 641 23.83 18.51 -0.42
N GLN A 642 23.80 17.20 -0.14
CA GLN A 642 22.56 16.44 -0.04
C GLN A 642 21.83 16.67 1.28
N CYS A 643 20.55 16.30 1.30
CA CYS A 643 19.72 16.24 2.51
C CYS A 643 19.67 17.54 3.31
N VAL A 644 19.68 18.69 2.64
CA VAL A 644 19.56 20.01 3.29
C VAL A 644 18.09 20.19 3.71
N GLY A 645 17.83 20.26 5.02
CA GLY A 645 16.47 20.28 5.57
C GLY A 645 15.70 18.94 5.49
N SER A 646 16.35 17.80 5.24
CA SER A 646 15.71 16.48 5.14
C SER A 646 16.47 15.43 5.94
N ARG A 647 15.75 14.44 6.47
CA ARG A 647 16.24 13.41 7.41
C ARG A 647 17.03 14.07 8.56
N ASP A 648 16.38 15.07 9.14
CA ASP A 648 16.79 15.79 10.35
C ASP A 648 15.61 15.82 11.35
N ASP A 649 15.76 16.52 12.47
CA ASP A 649 14.73 16.55 13.51
C ASP A 649 13.46 17.31 13.11
N GLU A 650 13.54 18.27 12.19
CA GLU A 650 12.38 19.06 11.73
C GLU A 650 11.63 18.32 10.61
N HIS A 651 12.36 17.64 9.74
CA HIS A 651 11.84 16.85 8.63
C HIS A 651 12.46 15.45 8.67
N PRO A 652 11.96 14.53 9.52
CA PRO A 652 12.53 13.19 9.76
C PRO A 652 12.17 12.21 8.64
N TYR A 653 12.30 12.66 7.40
CA TYR A 653 11.89 11.94 6.22
C TYR A 653 12.72 12.30 4.98
N CYS A 654 12.67 11.44 3.96
CA CYS A 654 13.40 11.62 2.72
C CYS A 654 12.58 12.38 1.68
N SER A 655 13.16 13.42 1.07
CA SER A 655 12.49 14.12 -0.05
C SER A 655 12.48 13.34 -1.37
N LYS A 656 12.98 12.09 -1.40
CA LYS A 656 12.88 11.08 -2.47
C LYS A 656 13.49 11.43 -3.85
N VAL A 657 13.56 12.69 -4.24
CA VAL A 657 13.97 13.15 -5.58
C VAL A 657 15.37 13.77 -5.63
N CYS A 658 15.85 14.34 -4.51
CA CYS A 658 17.05 15.17 -4.46
C CYS A 658 18.33 14.46 -4.95
N CYS A 659 18.56 13.20 -4.56
CA CYS A 659 19.74 12.45 -5.03
C CYS A 659 19.75 12.25 -6.56
N THR A 660 18.58 11.97 -7.15
CA THR A 660 18.44 11.80 -8.60
C THR A 660 18.62 13.13 -9.32
N HIS A 661 17.99 14.19 -8.81
CA HIS A 661 18.13 15.54 -9.38
C HIS A 661 19.59 16.00 -9.36
N THR A 662 20.34 15.75 -8.29
CA THR A 662 21.78 16.06 -8.22
C THR A 662 22.58 15.33 -9.29
N VAL A 663 22.37 14.03 -9.51
CA VAL A 663 23.17 13.31 -10.51
C VAL A 663 22.82 13.77 -11.93
N GLU A 664 21.57 14.14 -12.19
CA GLU A 664 21.14 14.74 -13.47
C GLU A 664 21.80 16.10 -13.70
N SER A 665 21.73 17.02 -12.73
CA SER A 665 22.39 18.32 -12.82
C SER A 665 23.90 18.17 -13.00
N ALA A 666 24.54 17.23 -12.29
CA ALA A 666 25.97 16.98 -12.42
C ALA A 666 26.36 16.46 -13.81
N LEU A 667 25.55 15.55 -14.38
CA LEU A 667 25.75 15.05 -15.74
C LEU A 667 25.56 16.16 -16.79
N GLU A 668 24.56 17.02 -16.63
CA GLU A 668 24.35 18.16 -17.53
C GLU A 668 25.52 19.17 -17.44
N LEU A 669 26.03 19.46 -16.25
CA LEU A 669 27.23 20.29 -16.06
C LEU A 669 28.46 19.67 -16.75
N LYS A 670 28.67 18.36 -16.60
CA LYS A 670 29.75 17.61 -17.28
C LYS A 670 29.59 17.62 -18.80
N LYS A 671 28.36 17.57 -19.31
CA LYS A 671 28.06 17.66 -20.74
C LYS A 671 28.43 19.03 -21.30
N ARG A 672 28.18 20.11 -20.55
CA ARG A 672 28.53 21.50 -20.94
C ARG A 672 30.03 21.77 -20.84
N ASN A 673 30.66 21.29 -19.77
CA ASN A 673 32.09 21.46 -19.51
C ASN A 673 32.66 20.14 -18.92
N PRO A 674 33.27 19.27 -19.75
CA PRO A 674 33.83 17.99 -19.29
C PRO A 674 34.89 18.12 -18.18
N ASP A 675 35.62 19.24 -18.15
CA ASP A 675 36.71 19.51 -17.21
C ASP A 675 36.21 20.12 -15.88
N ILE A 676 34.91 20.35 -15.72
CA ILE A 676 34.36 20.89 -14.46
C ILE A 676 34.57 19.89 -13.31
N ASN A 677 35.06 20.36 -12.18
CA ASN A 677 35.20 19.54 -10.98
C ASN A 677 33.88 19.57 -10.20
N ILE A 678 33.30 18.39 -9.93
CA ILE A 678 32.04 18.28 -9.20
C ILE A 678 32.25 17.38 -7.98
N VAL A 679 31.87 17.89 -6.81
CA VAL A 679 31.87 17.12 -5.56
C VAL A 679 30.45 17.07 -5.00
N VAL A 680 29.95 15.87 -4.72
CA VAL A 680 28.65 15.64 -4.11
C VAL A 680 28.85 15.13 -2.68
N LEU A 681 28.46 15.93 -1.70
CA LEU A 681 28.48 15.58 -0.28
C LEU A 681 27.16 14.92 0.10
N TYR A 682 27.19 13.67 0.57
CA TYR A 682 25.99 12.86 0.79
C TYR A 682 26.03 12.00 2.06
N ARG A 683 24.88 11.46 2.48
CA ARG A 683 24.79 10.41 3.52
C ARG A 683 24.56 9.03 2.91
N ASP A 684 23.51 8.91 2.10
CA ASP A 684 23.18 7.73 1.31
C ASP A 684 22.76 8.18 -0.09
N MET A 685 23.32 7.57 -1.15
CA MET A 685 22.85 7.85 -2.50
C MET A 685 21.60 7.01 -2.78
N ARG A 686 20.45 7.68 -2.84
CA ARG A 686 19.12 7.07 -3.02
C ARG A 686 18.63 7.12 -4.48
N THR A 687 19.50 6.83 -5.43
CA THR A 687 19.17 6.62 -6.85
C THR A 687 18.59 5.21 -7.08
N TYR A 688 17.40 4.94 -6.54
CA TYR A 688 16.75 3.61 -6.56
C TYR A 688 16.19 3.24 -7.95
N GLY A 689 15.86 1.95 -8.13
CA GLY A 689 15.41 1.43 -9.43
C GLY A 689 16.50 1.57 -10.50
N LYS A 690 16.06 1.88 -11.71
CA LYS A 690 16.90 2.16 -12.88
C LYS A 690 17.66 3.49 -12.79
N ARG A 691 17.34 4.36 -11.81
CA ARG A 691 18.08 5.61 -11.59
C ARG A 691 19.51 5.36 -11.10
N GLU A 692 19.84 4.13 -10.69
CA GLU A 692 21.22 3.74 -10.38
C GLU A 692 22.17 3.93 -11.56
N ASP A 693 21.69 3.79 -12.79
CA ASP A 693 22.51 3.99 -13.98
C ASP A 693 22.96 5.44 -14.14
N LEU A 694 22.12 6.41 -13.74
CA LEU A 694 22.50 7.82 -13.68
C LEU A 694 23.64 8.05 -12.68
N TYR A 695 23.56 7.40 -11.51
CA TYR A 695 24.63 7.48 -10.51
C TYR A 695 25.93 6.86 -11.02
N ARG A 696 25.86 5.70 -11.69
CA ARG A 696 27.02 5.05 -12.32
C ARG A 696 27.62 5.92 -13.43
N ALA A 697 26.78 6.52 -14.27
CA ALA A 697 27.21 7.44 -15.32
C ALA A 697 27.90 8.69 -14.75
N ALA A 698 27.37 9.29 -13.69
CA ALA A 698 27.98 10.45 -13.03
C ALA A 698 29.37 10.10 -12.47
N ARG A 699 29.52 8.94 -11.83
CA ARG A 699 30.83 8.45 -11.37
C ARG A 699 31.81 8.23 -12.53
N ALA A 700 31.35 7.62 -13.63
CA ALA A 700 32.17 7.41 -14.81
C ALA A 700 32.61 8.73 -15.47
N ALA A 701 31.79 9.79 -15.37
CA ALA A 701 32.12 11.14 -15.82
C ALA A 701 33.07 11.90 -14.88
N GLY A 702 33.55 11.27 -13.80
CA GLY A 702 34.51 11.86 -12.86
C GLY A 702 33.87 12.78 -11.80
N VAL A 703 32.57 12.63 -11.52
CA VAL A 703 31.94 13.26 -10.35
C VAL A 703 32.42 12.55 -9.08
N ILE A 704 32.90 13.32 -8.11
CA ILE A 704 33.39 12.81 -6.83
C ILE A 704 32.24 12.79 -5.83
N PHE A 705 32.06 11.67 -5.14
CA PHE A 705 31.03 11.52 -4.11
C PHE A 705 31.72 11.31 -2.77
N VAL A 706 31.48 12.20 -1.81
CA VAL A 706 32.07 12.13 -0.47
C VAL A 706 30.96 12.03 0.55
N ARG A 707 31.10 11.06 1.46
CA ARG A 707 30.11 10.84 2.50
C ARG A 707 30.37 11.72 3.72
N TYR A 708 29.32 12.27 4.32
CA TYR A 708 29.35 12.90 5.64
C TYR A 708 28.34 12.22 6.58
N SER A 709 28.45 12.45 7.89
CA SER A 709 27.53 11.91 8.90
C SER A 709 26.60 12.99 9.44
N ARG A 710 25.53 12.58 10.13
CA ARG A 710 24.61 13.55 10.76
C ARG A 710 25.31 14.39 11.84
N ASP A 711 26.28 13.81 12.54
CA ASP A 711 27.03 14.44 13.63
C ASP A 711 28.19 15.31 13.13
N GLU A 712 28.70 15.05 11.92
CA GLU A 712 29.79 15.79 11.28
C GLU A 712 29.33 16.35 9.92
N LYS A 713 28.47 17.36 9.96
CA LYS A 713 27.99 18.08 8.77
C LYS A 713 29.10 18.92 8.10
N PRO A 714 29.04 19.15 6.77
CA PRO A 714 29.90 20.13 6.11
C PRO A 714 29.75 21.52 6.72
N VAL A 715 30.78 22.35 6.60
CA VAL A 715 30.77 23.75 7.05
C VAL A 715 31.06 24.65 5.84
N VAL A 716 30.24 25.67 5.65
CA VAL A 716 30.36 26.59 4.50
C VAL A 716 30.70 27.99 5.01
N THR A 717 31.74 28.59 4.45
CA THR A 717 32.19 29.96 4.76
C THR A 717 32.36 30.78 3.49
N ALA A 718 32.11 32.08 3.57
CA ALA A 718 32.28 32.99 2.43
C ALA A 718 33.76 33.22 2.13
N ASP A 719 34.13 33.22 0.85
CA ASP A 719 35.47 33.59 0.37
C ASP A 719 35.38 34.40 -0.93
N GLY A 720 35.25 35.72 -0.77
CA GLY A 720 35.13 36.64 -1.90
C GLY A 720 33.88 36.37 -2.75
N GLY A 721 34.07 35.96 -4.01
CA GLY A 721 32.99 35.58 -4.92
C GLY A 721 32.66 34.08 -4.92
N ARG A 722 33.28 33.31 -4.03
CA ARG A 722 33.18 31.84 -3.92
C ARG A 722 32.83 31.45 -2.48
N VAL A 723 32.55 30.17 -2.26
CA VAL A 723 32.36 29.62 -0.92
C VAL A 723 33.34 28.49 -0.65
N ASP A 724 33.92 28.48 0.55
CA ASP A 724 34.73 27.38 1.04
C ASP A 724 33.82 26.35 1.71
N VAL A 725 33.85 25.11 1.20
CA VAL A 725 33.09 23.98 1.74
C VAL A 725 34.05 23.01 2.41
N ARG A 726 34.03 22.97 3.74
CA ARG A 726 34.89 22.12 4.57
C ARG A 726 34.15 20.87 5.05
N PHE A 727 34.74 19.70 4.88
CA PHE A 727 34.16 18.41 5.28
C PHE A 727 35.27 17.39 5.60
N ARG A 728 34.95 16.33 6.35
CA ARG A 728 35.85 15.19 6.54
C ARG A 728 35.59 14.13 5.47
N ASP A 729 36.65 13.70 4.79
CA ASP A 729 36.60 12.54 3.91
C ASP A 729 36.88 11.27 4.73
N PRO A 730 35.93 10.32 4.82
CA PRO A 730 36.10 9.12 5.64
C PRO A 730 37.07 8.09 5.04
N ILE A 731 37.40 8.18 3.74
CA ILE A 731 38.33 7.26 3.08
C ILE A 731 39.77 7.72 3.29
N LEU A 732 40.02 9.02 3.16
CA LEU A 732 41.34 9.63 3.39
C LEU A 732 41.63 9.88 4.86
N ASP A 733 40.59 9.84 5.70
CA ASP A 733 40.59 10.24 7.10
C ASP A 733 41.18 11.64 7.32
N ARG A 734 40.72 12.61 6.52
CA ARG A 734 41.22 13.99 6.53
C ARG A 734 40.10 14.99 6.37
N THR A 735 40.24 16.14 7.02
CA THR A 735 39.43 17.32 6.72
C THR A 735 39.95 17.97 5.45
N LEU A 736 39.07 18.12 4.47
CA LEU A 736 39.32 18.79 3.20
C LEU A 736 38.49 20.07 3.13
N THR A 737 38.98 21.05 2.37
CA THR A 737 38.22 22.24 1.98
C THR A 737 38.20 22.31 0.47
N VAL A 738 37.01 22.51 -0.09
CA VAL A 738 36.79 22.73 -1.51
C VAL A 738 36.25 24.14 -1.72
N GLN A 739 36.97 24.95 -2.49
CA GLN A 739 36.50 26.28 -2.89
C GLN A 739 35.54 26.12 -4.08
N ALA A 740 34.26 26.43 -3.89
CA ALA A 740 33.22 26.24 -4.88
C ALA A 740 32.87 27.57 -5.58
N ASP A 741 32.86 27.55 -6.92
CA ASP A 741 32.30 28.65 -7.73
C ASP A 741 30.77 28.69 -7.61
N LEU A 742 30.15 27.50 -7.48
CA LEU A 742 28.73 27.34 -7.18
C LEU A 742 28.55 26.22 -6.14
N LEU A 743 27.70 26.48 -5.14
CA LEU A 743 27.23 25.51 -4.16
C LEU A 743 25.74 25.29 -4.37
N CYS A 744 25.36 24.07 -4.73
CA CYS A 744 23.97 23.66 -4.88
C CYS A 744 23.50 22.91 -3.64
N LEU A 745 22.48 23.43 -2.97
CA LEU A 745 21.84 22.80 -1.83
C LEU A 745 20.69 21.91 -2.32
N ALA A 746 20.78 20.61 -2.06
CA ALA A 746 19.71 19.68 -2.37
C ALA A 746 18.67 19.71 -1.25
N THR A 747 17.79 20.70 -1.36
CA THR A 747 16.83 21.09 -0.33
C THR A 747 15.67 20.10 -0.23
N ALA A 748 15.06 20.09 0.94
CA ALA A 748 13.88 19.31 1.21
C ALA A 748 12.65 19.78 0.44
N ILE A 749 11.68 18.88 0.32
CA ILE A 749 10.32 19.18 -0.11
C ILE A 749 9.44 19.16 1.14
N VAL A 750 8.70 20.23 1.36
CA VAL A 750 7.85 20.41 2.54
C VAL A 750 6.40 20.57 2.13
N SER A 751 5.48 20.05 2.96
CA SER A 751 4.05 20.22 2.74
C SER A 751 3.64 21.69 2.85
N HIS A 752 2.57 22.06 2.14
CA HIS A 752 1.90 23.35 2.33
C HIS A 752 1.16 23.44 3.68
N LYS A 753 0.97 22.31 4.38
CA LYS A 753 0.20 22.21 5.63
C LYS A 753 -1.20 22.83 5.47
N ASP A 754 -1.92 22.39 4.44
CA ASP A 754 -3.23 22.93 4.04
C ASP A 754 -4.36 22.53 5.02
N GLU A 755 -4.24 22.91 6.30
CA GLU A 755 -5.16 22.52 7.38
C GLU A 755 -6.61 22.94 7.10
N THR A 756 -6.81 24.13 6.53
CA THR A 756 -8.13 24.62 6.16
C THR A 756 -8.79 23.74 5.10
N LEU A 757 -8.03 23.33 4.08
CA LEU A 757 -8.54 22.43 3.04
C LEU A 757 -8.83 21.03 3.60
N ALA A 758 -7.96 20.53 4.48
CA ALA A 758 -8.14 19.27 5.18
C ALA A 758 -9.43 19.29 6.02
N GLN A 759 -9.70 20.40 6.73
CA GLN A 759 -10.94 20.60 7.50
C GLN A 759 -12.18 20.64 6.60
N PHE A 760 -12.13 21.33 5.45
CA PHE A 760 -13.26 21.38 4.52
C PHE A 760 -13.65 19.98 4.00
N PHE A 761 -12.67 19.18 3.56
CA PHE A 761 -12.92 17.80 3.12
C PHE A 761 -12.97 16.77 4.27
N LYS A 762 -12.75 17.23 5.51
CA LYS A 762 -12.70 16.41 6.73
C LYS A 762 -11.66 15.28 6.67
N VAL A 763 -10.57 15.48 5.94
CA VAL A 763 -9.53 14.46 5.70
C VAL A 763 -8.34 14.61 6.66
N PRO A 764 -7.69 13.50 7.07
CA PRO A 764 -6.57 13.55 7.99
C PRO A 764 -5.26 14.01 7.33
N MET A 765 -4.40 14.60 8.14
CA MET A 765 -2.99 14.87 7.84
C MET A 765 -2.11 14.16 8.87
N ASP A 766 -0.88 13.83 8.49
CA ASP A 766 0.14 13.33 9.42
C ASP A 766 0.83 14.48 10.19
N GLY A 767 1.73 14.12 11.11
CA GLY A 767 2.45 15.08 11.95
C GLY A 767 3.38 16.03 11.20
N ASP A 768 3.75 15.70 9.95
CA ASP A 768 4.58 16.56 9.09
C ASP A 768 3.72 17.47 8.19
N GLY A 769 2.40 17.29 8.24
CA GLY A 769 1.41 18.04 7.50
C GLY A 769 1.11 17.49 6.10
N TRP A 770 1.46 16.25 5.78
CA TRP A 770 1.04 15.61 4.53
C TRP A 770 -0.35 15.02 4.68
N PHE A 771 -1.11 14.97 3.58
CA PHE A 771 -2.38 14.23 3.57
C PHE A 771 -2.15 12.74 3.84
N LEU A 772 -2.99 12.14 4.68
CA LEU A 772 -2.89 10.74 5.08
C LEU A 772 -3.88 9.89 4.29
N GLU A 773 -3.35 8.95 3.52
CA GLU A 773 -4.10 7.96 2.76
C GLU A 773 -4.87 6.97 3.68
N ALA A 774 -5.91 6.34 3.13
CA ALA A 774 -6.76 5.39 3.85
C ALA A 774 -5.97 4.17 4.35
N HIS A 775 -5.05 3.66 3.52
CA HIS A 775 -4.18 2.55 3.88
C HIS A 775 -2.92 2.56 3.02
N GLN A 776 -1.75 2.64 3.66
CA GLN A 776 -0.42 2.75 3.03
C GLN A 776 -0.20 1.79 1.85
N LYS A 777 -0.64 0.52 1.96
CA LYS A 777 -0.48 -0.50 0.89
C LYS A 777 -1.67 -0.65 -0.06
N LEU A 778 -2.88 -0.85 0.47
CA LEU A 778 -4.04 -1.29 -0.30
C LEU A 778 -4.86 -0.15 -0.90
N ARG A 779 -4.82 1.04 -0.30
CA ARG A 779 -5.59 2.21 -0.73
C ARG A 779 -4.69 3.46 -0.70
N PRO A 780 -3.61 3.50 -1.50
CA PRO A 780 -2.58 4.55 -1.43
C PRO A 780 -3.01 5.90 -2.02
N VAL A 781 -4.21 5.97 -2.62
CA VAL A 781 -4.75 7.19 -3.27
C VAL A 781 -6.14 7.57 -2.76
N ASP A 782 -6.71 6.79 -1.85
CA ASP A 782 -8.01 7.07 -1.25
C ASP A 782 -7.81 7.75 0.10
N PHE A 783 -8.76 8.58 0.53
CA PHE A 783 -8.91 8.91 1.95
C PHE A 783 -9.80 7.90 2.66
N ALA A 784 -9.72 7.87 4.00
CA ALA A 784 -10.66 7.10 4.82
C ALA A 784 -12.10 7.61 4.66
N ASN A 785 -12.28 8.89 4.33
CA ASN A 785 -13.56 9.45 3.91
C ASN A 785 -13.81 9.13 2.44
N ASP A 786 -14.91 8.45 2.16
CA ASP A 786 -15.26 8.06 0.80
C ASP A 786 -15.58 9.27 -0.09
N GLY A 787 -15.28 9.14 -1.38
CA GLY A 787 -15.53 10.16 -2.40
C GLY A 787 -14.45 11.26 -2.47
N VAL A 788 -13.43 11.22 -1.62
CA VAL A 788 -12.26 12.11 -1.69
C VAL A 788 -11.00 11.27 -1.95
N PHE A 789 -10.19 11.70 -2.91
CA PHE A 789 -8.97 11.02 -3.36
C PHE A 789 -7.78 11.97 -3.37
N LEU A 790 -6.59 11.40 -3.53
CA LEU A 790 -5.30 12.06 -3.30
C LEU A 790 -4.32 11.70 -4.41
N CYS A 791 -3.63 12.70 -4.97
CA CYS A 791 -2.53 12.44 -5.89
C CYS A 791 -1.42 13.50 -5.86
N GLY A 792 -0.26 13.14 -6.42
CA GLY A 792 0.89 14.03 -6.56
C GLY A 792 1.58 14.32 -5.23
N MET A 793 2.28 15.44 -5.18
CA MET A 793 3.12 15.77 -4.02
C MET A 793 2.33 16.16 -2.78
N ALA A 794 1.02 16.44 -2.88
CA ALA A 794 0.16 16.67 -1.72
C ALA A 794 0.16 15.47 -0.73
N HIS A 795 0.44 14.27 -1.25
CA HIS A 795 0.54 13.05 -0.45
C HIS A 795 1.88 12.89 0.27
N TYR A 796 2.98 13.18 -0.44
CA TYR A 796 4.37 12.99 -0.01
C TYR A 796 5.34 13.39 -1.15
N PRO A 797 6.61 13.75 -0.90
CA PRO A 797 7.61 13.96 -1.96
C PRO A 797 7.74 12.77 -2.91
N LYS A 798 7.66 13.00 -4.22
CA LYS A 798 7.74 11.95 -5.25
C LYS A 798 8.11 12.52 -6.63
N PRO A 799 8.69 11.69 -7.53
CA PRO A 799 9.05 12.13 -8.88
C PRO A 799 7.83 12.27 -9.81
N ILE A 800 8.06 12.78 -11.02
CA ILE A 800 7.02 13.09 -12.02
C ILE A 800 6.27 11.83 -12.47
N ASP A 801 6.98 10.77 -12.82
CA ASP A 801 6.44 9.47 -13.25
C ASP A 801 5.50 8.89 -12.20
N GLU A 802 5.90 8.93 -10.93
CA GLU A 802 5.07 8.48 -9.81
C GLU A 802 3.86 9.39 -9.59
N SER A 803 4.01 10.72 -9.76
CA SER A 803 2.90 11.67 -9.64
C SER A 803 1.83 11.48 -10.72
N ILE A 804 2.25 11.18 -11.95
CA ILE A 804 1.35 10.88 -13.08
C ILE A 804 0.62 9.56 -12.84
N ALA A 805 1.34 8.50 -12.45
CA ALA A 805 0.72 7.23 -12.10
C ALA A 805 -0.28 7.38 -10.94
N GLN A 806 0.06 8.16 -9.90
CA GLN A 806 -0.84 8.41 -8.78
C GLN A 806 -2.10 9.19 -9.21
N ALA A 807 -1.96 10.14 -10.14
CA ALA A 807 -3.09 10.90 -10.68
C ALA A 807 -4.06 10.01 -11.48
N GLN A 808 -3.53 9.14 -12.34
CA GLN A 808 -4.33 8.14 -13.06
C GLN A 808 -4.98 7.14 -12.10
N ALA A 809 -4.27 6.73 -11.05
CA ALA A 809 -4.83 5.88 -10.01
C ALA A 809 -5.99 6.57 -9.27
N ALA A 810 -5.82 7.82 -8.83
CA ALA A 810 -6.87 8.59 -8.18
C ALA A 810 -8.09 8.79 -9.10
N ALA A 811 -7.86 9.07 -10.40
CA ALA A 811 -8.93 9.10 -11.39
C ALA A 811 -9.64 7.74 -11.49
N SER A 812 -8.91 6.63 -11.60
CA SER A 812 -9.50 5.28 -11.63
C SER A 812 -10.36 4.97 -10.42
N ARG A 813 -9.95 5.40 -9.22
CA ARG A 813 -10.69 5.20 -7.98
C ARG A 813 -11.91 6.13 -7.91
N ALA A 814 -11.80 7.37 -8.36
CA ALA A 814 -12.93 8.27 -8.51
C ALA A 814 -13.99 7.74 -9.50
N LEU A 815 -13.57 7.09 -10.58
CA LEU A 815 -14.47 6.47 -11.56
C LEU A 815 -15.33 5.36 -10.97
N THR A 816 -14.86 4.65 -9.92
CA THR A 816 -15.71 3.61 -9.30
C THR A 816 -16.95 4.19 -8.65
N VAL A 817 -16.90 5.46 -8.23
CA VAL A 817 -18.04 6.21 -7.70
C VAL A 817 -18.84 6.84 -8.84
N LEU A 818 -18.18 7.53 -9.78
CA LEU A 818 -18.85 8.22 -10.90
C LEU A 818 -19.56 7.27 -11.88
N ALA A 819 -19.14 6.00 -11.95
CA ALA A 819 -19.79 4.98 -12.76
C ALA A 819 -21.10 4.43 -12.16
N MET A 820 -21.37 4.73 -10.90
CA MET A 820 -22.65 4.38 -10.26
C MET A 820 -23.71 5.45 -10.62
N ASP A 821 -24.96 5.00 -10.79
CA ASP A 821 -26.09 5.91 -10.98
C ASP A 821 -26.61 6.44 -9.63
N THR A 822 -26.58 5.57 -8.62
CA THR A 822 -27.05 5.85 -7.26
C THR A 822 -26.09 5.29 -6.21
N ILE A 823 -26.12 5.88 -5.02
CA ILE A 823 -25.53 5.32 -3.81
C ILE A 823 -26.62 4.98 -2.80
N LYS A 824 -26.39 3.94 -2.01
CA LYS A 824 -27.26 3.58 -0.88
C LYS A 824 -26.87 4.38 0.35
N VAL A 825 -27.74 5.29 0.80
CA VAL A 825 -27.60 6.00 2.07
C VAL A 825 -28.62 5.51 3.09
N GLY A 826 -28.36 5.74 4.37
CA GLY A 826 -29.21 5.26 5.45
C GLY A 826 -28.68 3.97 6.08
N GLY A 827 -29.58 3.18 6.68
CA GLY A 827 -29.24 2.05 7.53
C GLY A 827 -28.93 2.50 8.95
N ILE A 828 -27.64 2.69 9.27
CA ILE A 828 -27.17 3.14 10.60
C ILE A 828 -27.23 4.67 10.66
N VAL A 829 -28.43 5.21 10.82
CA VAL A 829 -28.69 6.65 10.98
C VAL A 829 -29.44 6.91 12.28
N SER A 830 -29.36 8.16 12.76
CA SER A 830 -30.18 8.59 13.89
C SER A 830 -31.59 8.96 13.38
N VAL A 831 -32.61 8.52 14.10
CA VAL A 831 -34.00 8.95 13.91
C VAL A 831 -34.48 9.61 15.20
N ILE A 832 -35.34 10.63 15.11
CA ILE A 832 -35.92 11.28 16.30
C ILE A 832 -37.26 10.62 16.61
N ASP A 833 -37.42 10.13 17.83
CA ASP A 833 -38.73 9.80 18.40
C ASP A 833 -39.43 11.11 18.81
N PRO A 834 -40.50 11.52 18.12
CA PRO A 834 -41.19 12.78 18.41
C PRO A 834 -41.89 12.77 19.77
N ASP A 835 -42.27 11.59 20.30
CA ASP A 835 -42.98 11.48 21.57
C ASP A 835 -42.04 11.69 22.77
N LEU A 836 -40.75 11.46 22.58
CA LEU A 836 -39.70 11.70 23.58
C LEU A 836 -38.99 13.05 23.40
N CYS A 837 -39.12 13.70 22.24
CA CYS A 837 -38.39 14.92 21.92
C CYS A 837 -38.99 16.13 22.65
N SER A 838 -38.20 16.77 23.52
CA SER A 838 -38.60 17.99 24.23
C SER A 838 -38.25 19.29 23.49
N GLY A 839 -37.67 19.20 22.29
CA GLY A 839 -37.27 20.37 21.50
C GLY A 839 -36.10 21.18 22.08
N CYS A 840 -35.24 20.58 22.92
CA CYS A 840 -34.16 21.29 23.62
C CYS A 840 -32.96 21.72 22.74
N LEU A 841 -32.95 21.35 21.45
CA LEU A 841 -31.95 21.68 20.44
C LEU A 841 -30.51 21.17 20.67
N ALA A 842 -30.23 20.46 21.78
CA ALA A 842 -28.90 19.95 22.09
C ALA A 842 -28.34 19.02 21.00
N CYS A 843 -29.20 18.17 20.41
CA CYS A 843 -28.82 17.27 19.32
C CYS A 843 -28.33 18.01 18.06
N ILE A 844 -28.85 19.20 17.78
CA ILE A 844 -28.45 20.02 16.62
C ILE A 844 -27.02 20.54 16.83
N GLN A 845 -26.72 21.04 18.02
CA GLN A 845 -25.41 21.64 18.33
C GLN A 845 -24.26 20.64 18.27
N VAL A 846 -24.52 19.36 18.59
CA VAL A 846 -23.48 18.31 18.61
C VAL A 846 -23.32 17.59 17.27
N CYS A 847 -24.15 17.87 16.26
CA CYS A 847 -24.08 17.19 14.98
C CYS A 847 -22.97 17.79 14.08
N PRO A 848 -21.85 17.09 13.80
CA PRO A 848 -20.75 17.65 13.00
C PRO A 848 -21.04 17.63 11.48
N PHE A 849 -22.23 17.18 11.09
CA PHE A 849 -22.67 17.03 9.70
C PHE A 849 -23.86 17.93 9.38
N ASN A 850 -24.33 18.74 10.34
CA ASN A 850 -25.55 19.54 10.21
C ASN A 850 -26.75 18.72 9.70
N ALA A 851 -26.80 17.44 10.08
CA ALA A 851 -27.83 16.51 9.64
C ALA A 851 -29.15 16.70 10.40
N ILE A 852 -29.18 17.50 11.47
CA ILE A 852 -30.34 17.65 12.33
C ILE A 852 -30.81 19.10 12.26
N SER A 853 -32.09 19.30 11.99
CA SER A 853 -32.76 20.60 11.99
C SER A 853 -33.91 20.62 12.99
N PHE A 854 -34.35 21.81 13.39
CA PHE A 854 -35.54 21.97 14.21
C PHE A 854 -36.77 22.20 13.33
N ASN A 855 -37.83 21.43 13.56
CA ASN A 855 -39.11 21.64 12.91
C ASN A 855 -39.97 22.55 13.80
N GLU A 856 -40.12 23.81 13.40
CA GLU A 856 -40.85 24.84 14.16
C GLU A 856 -42.35 24.52 14.34
N GLU A 857 -42.97 23.82 13.38
CA GLU A 857 -44.39 23.48 13.44
C GLU A 857 -44.66 22.36 14.45
N LYS A 858 -43.83 21.31 14.40
CA LYS A 858 -43.96 20.14 15.28
C LYS A 858 -43.26 20.32 16.63
N LYS A 859 -42.40 21.34 16.76
CA LYS A 859 -41.53 21.60 17.92
C LYS A 859 -40.61 20.44 18.30
N VAL A 860 -40.20 19.65 17.31
CA VAL A 860 -39.28 18.52 17.49
C VAL A 860 -38.07 18.67 16.57
N ALA A 861 -36.98 18.00 16.90
CA ALA A 861 -35.85 17.86 15.97
C ALA A 861 -36.21 16.86 14.85
N GLU A 862 -35.64 17.05 13.67
CA GLU A 862 -35.76 16.13 12.53
C GLU A 862 -34.36 15.86 11.97
N VAL A 863 -34.10 14.61 11.59
CA VAL A 863 -32.82 14.19 11.01
C VAL A 863 -32.98 14.04 9.50
N ASN A 864 -32.10 14.68 8.74
CA ASN A 864 -31.86 14.37 7.35
C ASN A 864 -30.97 13.12 7.26
N GLU A 865 -31.60 11.98 6.95
CA GLU A 865 -30.93 10.68 6.88
C GLU A 865 -29.78 10.63 5.86
N ALA A 866 -29.84 11.45 4.80
CA ALA A 866 -28.77 11.53 3.79
C ALA A 866 -27.48 12.13 4.36
N LEU A 867 -27.61 13.11 5.25
CA LEU A 867 -26.48 13.79 5.89
C LEU A 867 -25.99 13.04 7.14
N CYS A 868 -26.85 12.23 7.76
CA CYS A 868 -26.50 11.50 8.97
C CYS A 868 -25.44 10.42 8.68
N LYS A 869 -24.29 10.49 9.38
CA LYS A 869 -23.22 9.47 9.29
C LYS A 869 -23.25 8.46 10.44
N GLY A 870 -24.35 8.40 11.20
CA GLY A 870 -24.54 7.40 12.25
C GLY A 870 -23.54 7.49 13.42
N CYS A 871 -22.92 8.65 13.66
CA CYS A 871 -21.88 8.76 14.70
C CYS A 871 -22.40 8.62 16.15
N GLY A 872 -23.72 8.72 16.36
CA GLY A 872 -24.36 8.55 17.67
C GLY A 872 -24.23 9.74 18.64
N ALA A 873 -23.54 10.82 18.27
CA ALA A 873 -23.32 11.98 19.16
C ALA A 873 -24.64 12.60 19.67
N CYS A 874 -25.65 12.71 18.80
CA CYS A 874 -26.97 13.19 19.18
C CYS A 874 -27.70 12.25 20.16
N ALA A 875 -27.63 10.93 19.94
CA ALA A 875 -28.23 9.93 20.81
C ALA A 875 -27.58 9.95 22.21
N ALA A 876 -26.25 10.01 22.26
CA ALA A 876 -25.50 10.06 23.51
C ALA A 876 -25.72 11.37 24.31
N THR A 877 -26.02 12.47 23.62
CA THR A 877 -26.23 13.79 24.26
C THR A 877 -27.66 13.98 24.77
N CYS A 878 -28.65 13.27 24.19
CA CYS A 878 -30.04 13.58 24.47
C CYS A 878 -30.48 13.07 25.84
N PRO A 879 -30.92 13.96 26.76
CA PRO A 879 -31.36 13.56 28.08
C PRO A 879 -32.70 12.81 28.08
N SER A 880 -33.49 12.93 27.00
CA SER A 880 -34.75 12.20 26.84
C SER A 880 -34.62 10.96 25.96
N GLU A 881 -33.39 10.62 25.53
CA GLU A 881 -33.11 9.49 24.63
C GLU A 881 -33.93 9.50 23.32
N ALA A 882 -34.38 10.69 22.90
CA ALA A 882 -35.24 10.83 21.71
C ALA A 882 -34.53 10.50 20.38
N PRO A 883 -33.27 10.88 20.14
CA PRO A 883 -32.51 10.38 19.00
C PRO A 883 -32.11 8.93 19.22
N VAL A 884 -32.63 8.05 18.38
CA VAL A 884 -32.33 6.62 18.36
C VAL A 884 -31.38 6.33 17.20
N LEU A 885 -30.17 5.85 17.50
CA LEU A 885 -29.24 5.39 16.48
C LEU A 885 -29.61 3.96 16.06
N MET A 886 -30.06 3.79 14.82
CA MET A 886 -30.48 2.48 14.31
C MET A 886 -29.30 1.50 14.23
N GLY A 887 -29.48 0.28 14.74
CA GLY A 887 -28.43 -0.75 14.86
C GLY A 887 -27.47 -0.58 16.05
N PHE A 888 -27.59 0.53 16.78
CA PHE A 888 -26.86 0.81 18.02
C PHE A 888 -27.74 1.55 19.04
N ASN A 889 -29.02 1.18 19.15
CA ASN A 889 -29.92 1.83 20.09
C ASN A 889 -29.62 1.42 21.54
N ASN A 890 -30.11 2.19 22.51
CA ASN A 890 -29.81 1.96 23.92
C ASN A 890 -30.20 0.54 24.38
N THR A 891 -31.30 -0.02 23.88
CA THR A 891 -31.74 -1.37 24.25
C THR A 891 -30.74 -2.42 23.75
N GLU A 892 -30.27 -2.30 22.51
CA GLU A 892 -29.24 -3.14 21.90
C GLU A 892 -27.91 -3.06 22.65
N ILE A 893 -27.45 -1.83 22.95
CA ILE A 893 -26.19 -1.59 23.67
C ILE A 893 -26.27 -2.11 25.11
N TYR A 894 -27.37 -1.87 25.81
CA TYR A 894 -27.55 -2.39 27.17
C TYR A 894 -27.64 -3.92 27.19
N ALA A 895 -28.23 -4.56 26.19
CA ALA A 895 -28.21 -6.01 26.07
C ALA A 895 -26.77 -6.53 25.87
N GLN A 896 -25.98 -5.85 25.05
CA GLN A 896 -24.57 -6.18 24.87
C GLN A 896 -23.77 -6.04 26.17
N ILE A 897 -23.97 -4.93 26.92
CA ILE A 897 -23.32 -4.70 28.23
C ILE A 897 -23.74 -5.77 29.25
N ARG A 898 -25.04 -6.08 29.35
CA ARG A 898 -25.53 -7.15 30.23
C ARG A 898 -24.95 -8.50 29.85
N GLY A 899 -24.78 -8.77 28.55
CA GLY A 899 -24.12 -9.98 28.05
C GLY A 899 -22.67 -10.10 28.53
N ALA A 900 -21.95 -8.99 28.69
CA ALA A 900 -20.60 -8.96 29.27
C ALA A 900 -20.60 -9.20 30.79
N LEU A 901 -21.65 -8.73 31.49
CA LEU A 901 -21.76 -8.80 32.95
C LEU A 901 -22.44 -10.08 33.46
N ALA A 902 -22.97 -10.92 32.57
CA ALA A 902 -23.64 -12.17 32.91
C ALA A 902 -22.66 -13.34 33.15
N ALA A 903 -21.36 -13.07 33.22
CA ALA A 903 -20.29 -14.04 33.46
C ALA A 903 -20.33 -14.59 34.89
#